data_AF-A0A150J365-F1
#
_entry.id   AF-A0A150J365-F1
#
_cell.length_a   1.000
_cell.length_b   1.000
_cell.length_c   1.000
_cell.angle_alpha   90.00
_cell.angle_beta   90.00
_cell.angle_gamma   90.00
#
_symmetry.space_group_name_H-M   'P 1'
#
loop_
_entity.id
_entity.type
_entity.pdbx_description
1 polymer ?
#
loop_
_entity_poly.entity_id
_entity_poly.type
_entity_poly.pdbx_seq_one_letter_code
_entity_poly.pdbx_strand_id
1 'polypeptide(L)'
;MTITGSGTSADPYIIYTLDDLALIGTSPYTLNKYFKLNNDIDASPTQDPSYNGGTGWNPIGNSTTKFSGNFNGNNKTISGLFINKPTTDNIGLFGYTTTGFSIYNLILEVDITGQNNVGGLLGYYDEVSNSDGDRVWGITVHGEVTGNNQVGGIVGVKAHYGYIDDCYSDAVVSGANQVGGIFGQLLNLGYRGIVKYCDFDGVVNISGSRGGLIGGEANQDVTYCNAYGELNASATSDYIGGIIGYDISEDISYCNCYSNITGRNYVGGIVGTKTKYNAISFCRAYGVITGNERVGGIAGHHGTRGYGSTLQDCYFRGEINATGNYVGGIAGSCSWLIQRCLVSSDTVINSPNSSYVGGIVGLGNHGPINNCINLIDINGIDYVGGIAGKKELYDSYVEVQNYGNITGRDYVGGITGYFSNYDYAQDHKQCINYGNITGRNYVGGIAGRCDCRNWECYNRGKVSGQNNVGGIFGHLYSKYISRAYNTGQVIGTGTGIGGLVGSISGSGGDTNSFWDVETSGIAISARGTGKTTAEMKTQSTYTGWDFTTPVWLINPIFNDGYPYLNIPKFIRVLSPNGITSTEGLGIPLIRITVIHIMANGVPSTLLFGIPKLSAILRIQGIDGTIQLGIFKTLMEVALKGKGIKLLDFGTLKTLMEVRVVDGGIPSSIELGIPMAMYQISPEGIDNSITMGTITLIWDEFIRPNGLDSFISFGELVTYIRYWKENIEFTLKGSKTNFDQVGGDIRFLIETPSTEFELKKPTTRFELIQPRAGTKLKSQTIFELRK
;
A
#
# COMPACT_ATOMS: atom_id res chain seq x y z
N MET A 1 40.29 21.36 27.35
CA MET A 1 39.35 22.24 26.62
C MET A 1 39.61 22.05 25.14
N THR A 2 38.73 21.32 24.48
CA THR A 2 38.97 20.64 23.18
C THR A 2 37.90 20.92 22.13
N ILE A 3 36.75 21.47 22.52
CA ILE A 3 35.69 21.86 21.58
C ILE A 3 36.13 23.08 20.77
N THR A 4 36.25 22.91 19.46
CA THR A 4 36.52 23.98 18.48
C THR A 4 35.22 24.49 17.85
N GLY A 5 35.26 25.67 17.23
CA GLY A 5 34.12 26.29 16.56
C GLY A 5 33.40 27.33 17.43
N SER A 6 32.45 28.05 16.84
CA SER A 6 31.69 29.14 17.45
C SER A 6 30.22 28.80 17.75
N GLY A 7 29.79 27.58 17.41
CA GLY A 7 28.43 27.09 17.63
C GLY A 7 27.41 27.71 16.67
N THR A 8 27.86 28.17 15.50
CA THR A 8 27.00 28.69 14.42
C THR A 8 26.80 27.64 13.33
N SER A 9 25.84 27.82 12.43
CA SER A 9 25.61 26.87 11.33
C SER A 9 26.81 26.69 10.40
N ALA A 10 27.58 27.76 10.17
CA ALA A 10 28.78 27.74 9.34
C ALA A 10 30.01 27.21 10.09
N ASP A 11 30.00 27.27 11.42
CA ASP A 11 31.12 26.90 12.28
C ASP A 11 30.60 26.26 13.58
N PRO A 12 30.10 25.01 13.49
CA PRO A 12 29.50 24.30 14.61
C PRO A 12 30.56 23.94 15.67
N TYR A 13 30.11 23.76 16.91
CA TYR A 13 30.96 23.19 17.95
C TYR A 13 31.30 21.73 17.60
N ILE A 14 32.59 21.42 17.55
CA ILE A 14 33.08 20.10 17.18
C ILE A 14 33.30 19.24 18.43
N ILE A 15 32.64 18.10 18.48
CA ILE A 15 32.66 17.15 19.61
C ILE A 15 33.59 15.98 19.28
N TYR A 16 34.57 15.72 20.14
CA TYR A 16 35.57 14.66 19.94
C TYR A 16 35.48 13.52 20.95
N THR A 17 34.93 13.79 22.15
CA THR A 17 34.95 12.87 23.30
C THR A 17 33.62 12.89 24.07
N LEU A 18 33.44 11.90 24.97
CA LEU A 18 32.30 11.86 25.90
C LEU A 18 32.24 13.11 26.80
N ASP A 19 33.40 13.58 27.26
CA ASP A 19 33.48 14.79 28.08
C ASP A 19 33.04 16.04 27.30
N ASP A 20 33.41 16.15 26.02
CA ASP A 20 32.92 17.23 25.16
C ASP A 20 31.40 17.16 24.97
N LEU A 21 30.85 15.95 24.78
CA LEU A 21 29.41 15.73 24.65
C LEU A 21 28.67 16.14 25.93
N ALA A 22 29.23 15.85 27.10
CA ALA A 22 28.65 16.17 28.40
C ALA A 22 28.60 17.67 28.72
N LEU A 23 29.35 18.50 27.97
CA LEU A 23 29.33 19.95 28.09
C LEU A 23 28.14 20.60 27.38
N ILE A 24 27.42 19.88 26.51
CA ILE A 24 26.25 20.45 25.82
C ILE A 24 25.19 20.86 26.84
N GLY A 25 24.81 22.13 26.82
CA GLY A 25 23.89 22.75 27.76
C GLY A 25 24.55 23.56 28.87
N THR A 26 25.88 23.53 29.00
CA THR A 26 26.63 24.44 29.88
C THR A 26 27.04 25.72 29.15
N SER A 27 27.50 26.74 29.86
CA SER A 27 28.11 27.92 29.21
C SER A 27 29.55 27.61 28.79
N PRO A 28 29.98 27.92 27.54
CA PRO A 28 29.27 28.65 26.46
C PRO A 28 28.50 27.76 25.43
N TYR A 29 28.40 26.45 25.67
CA TYR A 29 27.81 25.44 24.79
C TYR A 29 26.29 25.29 24.95
N THR A 30 25.56 26.41 24.90
CA THR A 30 24.12 26.44 25.20
C THR A 30 23.28 25.58 24.24
N LEU A 31 22.10 25.12 24.71
CA LEU A 31 21.23 24.14 24.03
C LEU A 31 20.63 24.58 22.68
N ASN A 32 20.84 25.82 22.25
CA ASN A 32 20.35 26.41 20.99
C ASN A 32 21.46 26.56 19.92
N LYS A 33 22.61 25.94 20.14
CA LYS A 33 23.79 26.03 19.26
C LYS A 33 23.86 24.87 18.27
N TYR A 34 24.81 24.98 17.34
CA TYR A 34 25.10 23.95 16.35
C TYR A 34 26.28 23.10 16.83
N PHE A 35 26.11 21.77 16.78
CA PHE A 35 27.05 20.77 17.25
C PHE A 35 27.29 19.73 16.14
N LYS A 36 28.52 19.23 16.04
CA LYS A 36 28.89 18.18 15.08
C LYS A 36 29.87 17.19 15.69
N LEU A 37 29.60 15.89 15.54
CA LEU A 37 30.56 14.85 15.90
C LEU A 37 31.69 14.77 14.88
N ASN A 38 32.93 14.72 15.37
CA ASN A 38 34.10 14.43 14.53
C ASN A 38 34.52 12.96 14.59
N ASN A 39 34.36 12.35 15.77
CA ASN A 39 34.75 10.97 16.05
C ASN A 39 33.53 10.17 16.50
N ASP A 40 33.67 8.84 16.44
CA ASP A 40 32.82 7.97 17.24
C ASP A 40 33.13 8.22 18.73
N ILE A 41 32.11 8.13 19.58
CA ILE A 41 32.20 8.40 21.02
C ILE A 41 31.95 7.10 21.77
N ASP A 42 32.92 6.69 22.58
CA ASP A 42 32.75 5.62 23.55
C ASP A 42 32.10 6.17 24.82
N ALA A 43 30.83 5.82 25.04
CA ALA A 43 30.04 6.20 26.20
C ALA A 43 29.98 5.09 27.27
N SER A 44 30.73 3.99 27.13
CA SER A 44 30.82 2.93 28.16
C SER A 44 31.21 3.42 29.57
N PRO A 45 31.97 4.54 29.77
CA PRO A 45 32.17 5.09 31.10
C PRO A 45 30.89 5.47 31.84
N THR A 46 29.78 5.68 31.12
CA THR A 46 28.47 5.96 31.74
C THR A 46 27.90 4.76 32.50
N GLN A 47 28.40 3.53 32.28
CA GLN A 47 28.01 2.33 33.03
C GLN A 47 28.69 2.23 34.40
N ASP A 48 29.74 3.01 34.66
CA ASP A 48 30.48 2.92 35.92
C ASP A 48 29.56 3.32 37.11
N PRO A 49 29.50 2.53 38.20
CA PRO A 49 28.69 2.86 39.38
C PRO A 49 28.99 4.22 40.03
N SER A 50 30.17 4.80 39.77
CA SER A 50 30.54 6.14 40.22
C SER A 50 30.02 7.25 39.30
N TYR A 51 29.72 6.95 38.04
CA TYR A 51 29.23 7.93 37.06
C TYR A 51 27.81 8.37 37.40
N ASN A 52 27.63 9.64 37.76
CA ASN A 52 26.35 10.21 38.22
C ASN A 52 25.65 9.34 39.29
N GLY A 53 26.41 8.78 40.22
CA GLY A 53 25.90 7.89 41.27
C GLY A 53 25.29 6.59 40.76
N GLY A 54 25.78 6.08 39.62
CA GLY A 54 25.36 4.81 39.01
C GLY A 54 24.09 4.91 38.16
N THR A 55 23.58 6.13 37.93
CA THR A 55 22.38 6.36 37.12
C THR A 55 22.69 6.62 35.64
N GLY A 56 23.96 6.58 35.27
CA GLY A 56 24.45 6.76 33.90
C GLY A 56 24.35 8.18 33.37
N TRP A 57 24.22 8.29 32.05
CA TRP A 57 24.15 9.56 31.34
C TRP A 57 23.00 10.45 31.82
N ASN A 58 23.24 11.77 31.80
CA ASN A 58 22.21 12.77 32.06
C ASN A 58 21.72 13.32 30.71
N PRO A 59 20.42 13.15 30.37
CA PRO A 59 19.90 13.56 29.07
C PRO A 59 20.19 15.02 28.74
N ILE A 60 20.49 15.30 27.46
CA ILE A 60 20.63 16.66 26.94
C ILE A 60 19.25 17.30 26.86
N GLY A 61 19.06 18.37 27.62
CA GLY A 61 17.77 19.05 27.74
C GLY A 61 16.76 18.30 28.60
N ASN A 62 15.83 19.04 29.19
CA ASN A 62 14.74 18.54 30.03
C ASN A 62 13.50 19.43 29.88
N SER A 63 12.41 19.10 30.58
CA SER A 63 11.13 19.82 30.49
C SER A 63 11.21 21.32 30.84
N THR A 64 12.24 21.74 31.58
CA THR A 64 12.48 23.15 31.95
C THR A 64 13.46 23.82 30.98
N THR A 65 14.57 23.16 30.67
CA THR A 65 15.60 23.65 29.75
C THR A 65 15.65 22.75 28.51
N LYS A 66 14.82 23.07 27.51
CA LYS A 66 14.61 22.25 26.31
C LYS A 66 15.73 22.47 25.28
N PHE A 67 16.04 21.43 24.50
CA PHE A 67 16.99 21.53 23.39
C PHE A 67 16.34 22.16 22.15
N SER A 68 16.96 23.19 21.59
CA SER A 68 16.52 23.91 20.38
C SER A 68 17.65 24.10 19.36
N GLY A 69 18.70 23.29 19.49
CA GLY A 69 19.93 23.40 18.70
C GLY A 69 19.96 22.43 17.53
N ASN A 70 21.09 22.39 16.84
CA ASN A 70 21.35 21.46 15.74
C ASN A 70 22.42 20.47 16.16
N PHE A 71 22.16 19.17 16.03
CA PHE A 71 23.10 18.12 16.34
C PHE A 71 23.31 17.23 15.11
N ASN A 72 24.49 17.38 14.50
CA ASN A 72 24.92 16.57 13.36
C ASN A 72 25.81 15.43 13.84
N GLY A 73 25.28 14.21 13.86
CA GLY A 73 26.05 13.01 14.20
C GLY A 73 27.12 12.67 13.17
N ASN A 74 27.09 13.24 11.96
CA ASN A 74 28.10 13.06 10.92
C ASN A 74 28.37 11.57 10.58
N ASN A 75 27.32 10.75 10.65
CA ASN A 75 27.33 9.29 10.54
C ASN A 75 28.29 8.60 11.52
N LYS A 76 28.50 9.21 12.70
CA LYS A 76 29.29 8.65 13.78
C LYS A 76 28.42 7.88 14.76
N THR A 77 29.08 7.02 15.51
CA THR A 77 28.47 6.17 16.53
C THR A 77 28.73 6.73 17.92
N ILE A 78 27.71 6.72 18.77
CA ILE A 78 27.89 6.81 20.22
C ILE A 78 27.60 5.41 20.78
N SER A 79 28.63 4.71 21.21
CA SER A 79 28.55 3.32 21.67
C SER A 79 28.50 3.21 23.19
N GLY A 80 27.84 2.17 23.72
CA GLY A 80 27.82 1.87 25.15
C GLY A 80 27.11 2.93 26.01
N LEU A 81 26.17 3.69 25.45
CA LEU A 81 25.43 4.72 26.18
C LEU A 81 24.48 4.08 27.20
N PHE A 82 24.72 4.32 28.49
CA PHE A 82 23.91 3.76 29.57
C PHE A 82 23.13 4.85 30.32
N ILE A 83 21.84 4.60 30.55
CA ILE A 83 20.98 5.41 31.42
C ILE A 83 20.14 4.47 32.28
N ASN A 84 20.18 4.62 33.60
CA ASN A 84 19.34 3.84 34.52
C ASN A 84 18.60 4.77 35.48
N LYS A 85 17.45 5.28 35.02
CA LYS A 85 16.59 6.21 35.75
C LYS A 85 15.12 5.74 35.74
N PRO A 86 14.79 4.59 36.36
CA PRO A 86 13.50 3.87 36.20
C PRO A 86 12.27 4.63 36.73
N THR A 87 12.46 5.73 37.45
CA THR A 87 11.40 6.59 38.01
C THR A 87 11.43 8.01 37.41
N THR A 88 12.12 8.20 36.29
CA THR A 88 12.26 9.51 35.64
C THR A 88 11.67 9.47 34.24
N ASP A 89 10.91 10.51 33.90
CA ASP A 89 10.29 10.67 32.57
C ASP A 89 11.21 11.40 31.58
N ASN A 90 10.92 11.26 30.29
CA ASN A 90 11.59 11.95 29.19
C ASN A 90 13.07 11.58 29.11
N ILE A 91 13.32 10.29 28.87
CA ILE A 91 14.66 9.70 28.88
C ILE A 91 15.09 9.33 27.46
N GLY A 92 16.33 9.68 27.14
CA GLY A 92 17.08 9.35 25.93
C GLY A 92 18.43 10.05 25.95
N LEU A 93 19.21 9.97 24.88
CA LEU A 93 20.39 10.85 24.73
C LEU A 93 19.99 12.33 24.92
N PHE A 94 18.87 12.70 24.31
CA PHE A 94 18.15 13.95 24.53
C PHE A 94 16.89 13.70 25.37
N GLY A 95 16.65 14.53 26.38
CA GLY A 95 15.48 14.38 27.23
C GLY A 95 14.24 15.02 26.59
N TYR A 96 14.37 16.30 26.22
CA TYR A 96 13.24 17.10 25.78
C TYR A 96 13.68 18.18 24.77
N THR A 97 13.00 18.28 23.62
CA THR A 97 13.26 19.32 22.60
C THR A 97 12.19 20.41 22.59
N THR A 98 12.45 21.50 21.87
CA THR A 98 11.49 22.55 21.55
C THR A 98 11.73 23.03 20.13
N THR A 99 10.81 23.84 19.61
CA THR A 99 10.93 24.50 18.30
C THR A 99 12.34 25.00 17.96
N GLY A 100 12.80 24.69 16.74
CA GLY A 100 14.03 25.15 16.12
C GLY A 100 15.15 24.10 16.11
N PHE A 101 14.87 22.86 16.49
CA PHE A 101 15.89 21.84 16.70
C PHE A 101 16.08 20.92 15.49
N SER A 102 17.27 20.35 15.31
CA SER A 102 17.46 19.25 14.37
C SER A 102 18.46 18.25 14.91
N ILE A 103 18.20 16.95 14.77
CA ILE A 103 19.12 15.88 15.20
C ILE A 103 19.21 14.83 14.10
N TYR A 104 20.40 14.56 13.58
CA TYR A 104 20.51 13.73 12.37
C TYR A 104 21.84 13.02 12.18
N ASN A 105 21.83 12.01 11.31
CA ASN A 105 23.00 11.25 10.86
C ASN A 105 23.79 10.65 12.03
N LEU A 106 23.11 9.91 12.90
CA LEU A 106 23.68 9.43 14.17
C LEU A 106 23.33 7.96 14.39
N ILE A 107 24.33 7.18 14.82
CA ILE A 107 24.18 5.79 15.24
C ILE A 107 24.33 5.73 16.75
N LEU A 108 23.42 5.03 17.43
CA LEU A 108 23.43 4.86 18.89
C LEU A 108 23.43 3.37 19.25
N GLU A 109 24.30 2.98 20.18
CA GLU A 109 24.22 1.69 20.87
C GLU A 109 23.91 1.95 22.34
N VAL A 110 22.73 1.54 22.78
CA VAL A 110 22.14 2.00 24.04
C VAL A 110 21.75 0.88 24.99
N ASP A 111 21.80 1.17 26.29
CA ASP A 111 21.11 0.45 27.36
C ASP A 111 20.42 1.50 28.24
N ILE A 112 19.14 1.73 27.96
CA ILE A 112 18.39 2.85 28.53
C ILE A 112 17.17 2.33 29.28
N THR A 113 17.08 2.69 30.56
CA THR A 113 15.93 2.47 31.43
C THR A 113 15.37 3.80 31.95
N GLY A 114 14.09 4.06 31.68
CA GLY A 114 13.34 5.22 32.15
C GLY A 114 11.96 4.85 32.71
N GLN A 115 11.13 5.84 33.06
CA GLN A 115 9.74 5.64 33.47
C GLN A 115 8.75 5.84 32.33
N ASN A 116 8.44 7.09 31.94
CA ASN A 116 7.57 7.39 30.81
C ASN A 116 8.31 8.23 29.75
N ASN A 117 7.87 8.16 28.49
CA ASN A 117 8.47 8.87 27.36
C ASN A 117 9.96 8.51 27.22
N VAL A 118 10.23 7.26 26.88
CA VAL A 118 11.59 6.71 26.82
C VAL A 118 11.94 6.41 25.37
N GLY A 119 13.04 6.97 24.87
CA GLY A 119 13.57 6.73 23.54
C GLY A 119 15.08 6.52 23.57
N GLY A 120 15.64 5.74 22.64
CA GLY A 120 17.09 5.62 22.51
C GLY A 120 17.75 6.97 22.20
N LEU A 121 17.16 7.73 21.28
CA LEU A 121 17.59 9.07 20.94
C LEU A 121 16.93 10.13 21.83
N LEU A 122 15.59 10.12 21.91
CA LEU A 122 14.82 11.24 22.43
C LEU A 122 13.64 10.80 23.30
N GLY A 123 13.55 11.33 24.52
CA GLY A 123 12.39 11.10 25.37
C GLY A 123 11.12 11.77 24.84
N TYR A 124 11.16 13.10 24.70
CA TYR A 124 10.01 13.89 24.25
C TYR A 124 10.38 14.91 23.17
N TYR A 125 9.82 14.72 21.98
CA TYR A 125 9.84 15.67 20.87
C TYR A 125 8.65 16.62 21.02
N ASP A 126 8.91 17.91 21.24
CA ASP A 126 7.89 18.96 21.35
C ASP A 126 8.16 20.08 20.36
N GLU A 127 7.32 20.26 19.35
CA GLU A 127 7.47 21.36 18.40
C GLU A 127 6.22 22.22 18.36
N VAL A 128 6.28 23.44 18.89
CA VAL A 128 5.09 24.28 19.04
C VAL A 128 4.83 25.15 17.79
N SER A 129 5.72 25.17 16.80
CA SER A 129 5.64 26.09 15.65
C SER A 129 5.73 25.39 14.30
N ASN A 130 4.92 25.83 13.33
CA ASN A 130 4.81 25.30 11.96
C ASN A 130 5.99 25.68 11.04
N SER A 131 7.22 25.57 11.52
CA SER A 131 8.41 25.86 10.73
C SER A 131 9.07 24.56 10.28
N ASP A 132 9.29 24.38 8.98
CA ASP A 132 9.94 23.21 8.36
C ASP A 132 11.40 22.92 8.84
N GLY A 133 11.87 23.60 9.89
CA GLY A 133 13.23 23.47 10.43
C GLY A 133 13.42 22.28 11.37
N ASP A 134 12.35 21.74 11.95
CA ASP A 134 12.44 20.72 12.99
C ASP A 134 12.35 19.32 12.42
N ARG A 135 13.43 18.55 12.60
CA ARG A 135 13.55 17.26 11.94
C ARG A 135 14.51 16.32 12.66
N VAL A 136 14.12 15.04 12.67
CA VAL A 136 14.97 13.92 13.07
C VAL A 136 15.11 13.00 11.86
N TRP A 137 16.34 12.74 11.39
CA TRP A 137 16.54 11.87 10.22
C TRP A 137 17.91 11.19 10.19
N GLY A 138 18.03 10.08 9.47
CA GLY A 138 19.29 9.33 9.39
C GLY A 138 19.72 8.81 10.75
N ILE A 139 18.77 8.36 11.56
CA ILE A 139 19.02 7.84 12.91
C ILE A 139 19.00 6.32 12.88
N THR A 140 19.97 5.71 13.54
CA THR A 140 20.03 4.27 13.78
C THR A 140 20.18 4.01 15.28
N VAL A 141 19.35 3.14 15.85
CA VAL A 141 19.44 2.73 17.26
C VAL A 141 19.54 1.22 17.38
N HIS A 142 20.54 0.79 18.14
CA HIS A 142 20.79 -0.59 18.56
C HIS A 142 20.73 -0.71 20.09
N GLY A 143 20.52 -1.92 20.61
CA GLY A 143 20.61 -2.23 22.05
C GLY A 143 19.26 -2.37 22.73
N GLU A 144 19.11 -1.86 23.96
CA GLU A 144 17.91 -2.05 24.78
C GLU A 144 17.32 -0.71 25.26
N VAL A 145 16.00 -0.56 25.09
CA VAL A 145 15.23 0.58 25.58
C VAL A 145 14.05 0.09 26.41
N THR A 146 14.09 0.35 27.70
CA THR A 146 13.11 -0.12 28.68
C THR A 146 12.42 1.05 29.39
N GLY A 147 11.09 0.98 29.46
CA GLY A 147 10.28 1.95 30.20
C GLY A 147 8.95 1.35 30.64
N ASN A 148 8.04 2.19 31.12
CA ASN A 148 6.70 1.81 31.54
C ASN A 148 5.63 2.27 30.52
N ASN A 149 5.62 3.54 30.12
CA ASN A 149 4.64 4.09 29.16
C ASN A 149 5.34 4.91 28.07
N GLN A 150 4.84 4.84 26.84
CA GLN A 150 5.39 5.55 25.67
C GLN A 150 6.88 5.28 25.50
N VAL A 151 7.19 4.04 25.13
CA VAL A 151 8.56 3.56 24.94
C VAL A 151 8.79 3.35 23.44
N GLY A 152 9.71 4.10 22.86
CA GLY A 152 10.11 3.97 21.46
C GLY A 152 11.57 3.54 21.35
N GLY A 153 11.93 2.76 20.33
CA GLY A 153 13.36 2.50 20.09
C GLY A 153 14.15 3.78 19.82
N ILE A 154 13.57 4.75 19.11
CA ILE A 154 14.21 6.04 18.81
C ILE A 154 13.62 7.16 19.65
N VAL A 155 12.29 7.34 19.60
CA VAL A 155 11.59 8.45 20.26
C VAL A 155 10.47 7.94 21.15
N GLY A 156 10.45 8.34 22.42
CA GLY A 156 9.37 7.99 23.34
C GLY A 156 8.04 8.60 22.89
N VAL A 157 7.95 9.93 22.89
CA VAL A 157 6.79 10.67 22.38
C VAL A 157 7.20 11.68 21.33
N LYS A 158 6.48 11.70 20.21
CA LYS A 158 6.50 12.81 19.27
C LYS A 158 5.21 13.59 19.30
N ALA A 159 5.27 14.82 19.80
CA ALA A 159 4.16 15.75 19.85
C ALA A 159 4.30 16.86 18.82
N HIS A 160 3.16 17.24 18.24
CA HIS A 160 2.99 18.39 17.33
C HIS A 160 3.68 18.22 15.95
N TYR A 161 4.11 19.35 15.37
CA TYR A 161 4.73 19.45 14.04
C TYR A 161 6.00 18.60 13.94
N GLY A 162 6.56 18.48 12.74
CA GLY A 162 7.88 17.88 12.55
C GLY A 162 7.90 16.66 11.66
N TYR A 163 9.06 16.45 11.05
CA TYR A 163 9.32 15.34 10.14
C TYR A 163 10.27 14.35 10.80
N ILE A 164 9.90 13.08 10.79
CA ILE A 164 10.81 12.00 11.13
C ILE A 164 10.86 11.05 9.95
N ASP A 165 12.05 10.92 9.39
CA ASP A 165 12.25 10.14 8.18
C ASP A 165 13.62 9.47 8.14
N ASP A 166 13.72 8.40 7.35
CA ASP A 166 14.98 7.68 7.14
C ASP A 166 15.61 7.23 8.47
N CYS A 167 14.81 6.52 9.28
CA CYS A 167 15.18 6.12 10.63
C CYS A 167 15.05 4.61 10.79
N TYR A 168 16.02 3.99 11.45
CA TYR A 168 16.11 2.55 11.63
C TYR A 168 16.32 2.19 13.12
N SER A 169 15.71 1.10 13.56
CA SER A 169 15.94 0.53 14.88
C SER A 169 15.86 -0.99 14.84
N ASP A 170 16.84 -1.66 15.43
CA ASP A 170 16.79 -3.10 15.76
C ASP A 170 16.83 -3.34 17.28
N ALA A 171 16.61 -2.28 18.06
CA ALA A 171 16.63 -2.34 19.51
C ALA A 171 15.56 -3.28 20.07
N VAL A 172 15.86 -3.88 21.22
CA VAL A 172 14.86 -4.51 22.08
C VAL A 172 14.15 -3.42 22.85
N VAL A 173 12.85 -3.26 22.60
CA VAL A 173 12.01 -2.23 23.21
C VAL A 173 11.00 -2.87 24.15
N SER A 174 11.07 -2.55 25.44
CA SER A 174 10.23 -3.16 26.47
C SER A 174 9.41 -2.10 27.22
N GLY A 175 8.09 -2.33 27.32
CA GLY A 175 7.22 -1.47 28.13
C GLY A 175 5.84 -2.04 28.41
N ALA A 176 5.04 -1.29 29.18
CA ALA A 176 3.67 -1.68 29.50
C ALA A 176 2.68 -1.12 28.48
N ASN A 177 2.64 0.19 28.26
CA ASN A 177 1.66 0.80 27.37
C ASN A 177 2.34 1.63 26.27
N GLN A 178 1.81 1.55 25.05
CA GLN A 178 2.27 2.32 23.90
C GLN A 178 3.77 2.09 23.64
N VAL A 179 4.10 0.86 23.28
CA VAL A 179 5.48 0.43 23.03
C VAL A 179 5.67 0.29 21.54
N GLY A 180 6.64 0.99 20.95
CA GLY A 180 6.92 0.86 19.53
C GLY A 180 8.39 0.73 19.19
N GLY A 181 8.66 0.00 18.10
CA GLY A 181 10.03 -0.22 17.62
C GLY A 181 10.79 1.07 17.28
N ILE A 182 10.07 2.10 16.84
CA ILE A 182 10.63 3.45 16.59
C ILE A 182 10.01 4.48 17.53
N PHE A 183 8.67 4.48 17.64
CA PHE A 183 7.93 5.48 18.39
C PHE A 183 7.07 4.85 19.48
N GLY A 184 7.15 5.37 20.71
CA GLY A 184 6.14 5.05 21.72
C GLY A 184 4.78 5.60 21.33
N GLN A 185 4.69 6.91 21.03
CA GLN A 185 3.46 7.58 20.64
C GLN A 185 3.69 8.76 19.66
N LEU A 186 2.75 8.99 18.74
CA LEU A 186 2.74 10.12 17.79
C LEU A 186 1.50 11.01 18.00
N LEU A 187 1.63 12.05 18.82
CA LEU A 187 0.57 13.01 19.09
C LEU A 187 0.50 14.10 18.00
N ASN A 188 -0.72 14.43 17.59
CA ASN A 188 -1.02 15.62 16.78
C ASN A 188 -2.06 16.46 17.51
N LEU A 189 -1.73 17.74 17.68
CA LEU A 189 -2.55 18.73 18.37
C LEU A 189 -2.99 19.89 17.44
N GLY A 190 -2.94 19.71 16.11
CA GLY A 190 -3.59 20.66 15.18
C GLY A 190 -3.24 20.60 13.69
N TYR A 191 -2.16 19.94 13.25
CA TYR A 191 -1.66 20.00 11.85
C TYR A 191 -0.83 18.77 11.44
N ARG A 192 -0.69 18.51 10.14
CA ARG A 192 -0.07 17.28 9.59
C ARG A 192 1.42 17.14 9.93
N GLY A 193 1.77 16.09 10.66
CA GLY A 193 3.13 15.53 10.68
C GLY A 193 3.23 14.33 9.74
N ILE A 194 4.44 13.98 9.31
CA ILE A 194 4.68 12.84 8.41
C ILE A 194 5.78 11.95 8.99
N VAL A 195 5.49 10.66 9.09
CA VAL A 195 6.47 9.60 9.36
C VAL A 195 6.66 8.80 8.07
N LYS A 196 7.90 8.76 7.57
CA LYS A 196 8.20 8.08 6.30
C LYS A 196 9.54 7.36 6.31
N TYR A 197 9.67 6.29 5.54
CA TYR A 197 10.95 5.57 5.38
C TYR A 197 11.57 5.16 6.73
N CYS A 198 10.72 4.69 7.65
CA CYS A 198 11.16 4.21 8.95
C CYS A 198 11.05 2.69 8.99
N ASP A 199 12.13 2.03 9.39
CA ASP A 199 12.25 0.57 9.37
C ASP A 199 12.59 0.04 10.77
N PHE A 200 11.96 -1.07 11.15
CA PHE A 200 12.19 -1.72 12.43
C PHE A 200 12.48 -3.22 12.26
N ASP A 201 13.59 -3.70 12.82
CA ASP A 201 14.02 -5.10 12.78
C ASP A 201 14.47 -5.62 14.17
N GLY A 202 13.85 -5.10 15.23
CA GLY A 202 14.16 -5.48 16.61
C GLY A 202 13.10 -6.37 17.27
N VAL A 203 13.02 -6.32 18.60
CA VAL A 203 11.98 -7.01 19.37
C VAL A 203 11.18 -6.00 20.17
N VAL A 204 9.85 -6.04 20.09
CA VAL A 204 8.96 -5.21 20.91
C VAL A 204 8.25 -6.09 21.94
N ASN A 205 8.49 -5.86 23.22
CA ASN A 205 7.85 -6.56 24.34
C ASN A 205 6.79 -5.65 24.99
N ILE A 206 5.50 -6.03 24.89
CA ILE A 206 4.36 -5.26 25.41
C ILE A 206 3.67 -6.05 26.53
N SER A 207 3.71 -5.54 27.77
CA SER A 207 3.00 -6.18 28.89
C SER A 207 1.57 -5.66 29.11
N GLY A 208 1.26 -4.46 28.63
CA GLY A 208 -0.04 -3.78 28.74
C GLY A 208 -0.77 -3.70 27.40
N SER A 209 -0.90 -2.53 26.78
CA SER A 209 -1.67 -2.35 25.54
C SER A 209 -0.99 -1.45 24.52
N ARG A 210 -1.38 -1.58 23.25
CA ARG A 210 -0.91 -0.78 22.11
C ARG A 210 0.57 -1.04 21.75
N GLY A 211 0.78 -1.69 20.60
CA GLY A 211 2.10 -2.10 20.13
C GLY A 211 2.24 -2.02 18.61
N GLY A 212 3.46 -1.78 18.13
CA GLY A 212 3.77 -1.58 16.71
C GLY A 212 5.22 -1.18 16.43
N LEU A 213 5.50 -0.77 15.20
CA LEU A 213 6.58 0.19 14.92
C LEU A 213 6.29 1.52 15.64
N ILE A 214 5.01 1.89 15.69
CA ILE A 214 4.41 2.96 16.49
C ILE A 214 3.48 2.31 17.51
N GLY A 215 3.78 2.47 18.79
CA GLY A 215 3.02 1.85 19.87
C GLY A 215 1.59 2.40 19.96
N GLY A 216 1.48 3.70 20.22
CA GLY A 216 0.23 4.39 20.53
C GLY A 216 -0.42 5.11 19.36
N GLU A 217 -1.22 6.12 19.72
CA GLU A 217 -1.92 6.99 18.77
C GLU A 217 -0.96 7.52 17.72
N ALA A 218 -1.20 7.13 16.47
CA ALA A 218 -0.71 7.80 15.29
C ALA A 218 -1.73 8.85 14.88
N ASN A 219 -1.27 10.07 14.71
CA ASN A 219 -2.14 11.19 14.37
C ASN A 219 -1.53 11.99 13.20
N GLN A 220 -0.81 11.27 12.34
CA GLN A 220 0.14 11.75 11.33
C GLN A 220 0.12 10.78 10.15
N ASP A 221 0.51 11.25 8.95
CA ASP A 221 0.63 10.38 7.79
C ASP A 221 1.76 9.38 8.04
N VAL A 222 1.48 8.08 7.93
CA VAL A 222 2.47 7.01 8.07
C VAL A 222 2.63 6.32 6.72
N THR A 223 3.79 6.52 6.10
CA THR A 223 4.01 6.09 4.72
C THR A 223 5.35 5.37 4.54
N TYR A 224 5.40 4.36 3.68
CA TYR A 224 6.67 3.69 3.33
C TYR A 224 7.48 3.17 4.54
N CYS A 225 6.81 2.73 5.60
CA CYS A 225 7.46 2.17 6.78
C CYS A 225 7.41 0.65 6.74
N ASN A 226 8.47 -0.02 7.23
CA ASN A 226 8.55 -1.47 7.26
C ASN A 226 8.80 -2.01 8.67
N ALA A 227 8.08 -3.06 9.04
CA ALA A 227 8.33 -3.82 10.27
C ALA A 227 8.75 -5.25 9.91
N TYR A 228 9.97 -5.63 10.28
CA TYR A 228 10.57 -6.95 10.12
C TYR A 228 10.68 -7.71 11.44
N GLY A 229 10.89 -6.97 12.54
CA GLY A 229 11.12 -7.49 13.88
C GLY A 229 9.94 -8.25 14.51
N GLU A 230 10.11 -8.77 15.71
CA GLU A 230 9.07 -9.52 16.44
C GLU A 230 8.23 -8.61 17.35
N LEU A 231 6.91 -8.81 17.36
CA LEU A 231 6.00 -8.12 18.28
C LEU A 231 5.40 -9.10 19.29
N ASN A 232 5.99 -9.10 20.48
CA ASN A 232 5.63 -9.95 21.62
C ASN A 232 4.73 -9.19 22.59
N ALA A 233 3.43 -9.15 22.29
CA ALA A 233 2.45 -8.64 23.25
C ALA A 233 1.91 -9.76 24.15
N SER A 234 1.67 -9.43 25.42
CA SER A 234 0.97 -10.32 26.35
C SER A 234 -0.37 -10.76 25.76
N ALA A 235 -0.82 -11.97 26.12
CA ALA A 235 -2.15 -12.48 25.78
C ALA A 235 -3.30 -11.63 26.36
N THR A 236 -3.00 -10.63 27.19
CA THR A 236 -3.96 -9.63 27.69
C THR A 236 -3.97 -8.32 26.89
N SER A 237 -3.02 -8.12 25.99
CA SER A 237 -2.76 -6.85 25.32
C SER A 237 -3.70 -6.58 24.16
N ASP A 238 -4.39 -5.44 24.20
CA ASP A 238 -5.26 -4.99 23.12
C ASP A 238 -4.55 -4.00 22.18
N TYR A 239 -5.11 -3.83 20.98
CA TYR A 239 -4.70 -2.85 19.97
C TYR A 239 -3.28 -3.08 19.45
N ILE A 240 -3.02 -4.26 18.92
CA ILE A 240 -1.69 -4.63 18.42
C ILE A 240 -1.70 -4.58 16.90
N GLY A 241 -0.85 -3.72 16.33
CA GLY A 241 -0.60 -3.63 14.90
C GLY A 241 0.87 -3.85 14.61
N GLY A 242 1.24 -4.35 13.44
CA GLY A 242 2.66 -4.46 13.09
C GLY A 242 3.31 -3.10 12.89
N ILE A 243 2.58 -2.16 12.28
CA ILE A 243 3.03 -0.78 12.09
C ILE A 243 2.48 0.14 13.18
N ILE A 244 1.17 0.10 13.45
CA ILE A 244 0.53 1.01 14.42
C ILE A 244 -0.42 0.25 15.34
N GLY A 245 -0.28 0.39 16.66
CA GLY A 245 -1.22 -0.21 17.59
C GLY A 245 -2.63 0.38 17.49
N TYR A 246 -2.73 1.70 17.67
CA TYR A 246 -3.99 2.44 17.66
C TYR A 246 -3.83 3.75 16.88
N ASP A 247 -4.71 3.99 15.91
CA ASP A 247 -4.63 5.12 15.00
C ASP A 247 -5.96 5.89 15.00
N ILE A 248 -5.88 7.22 15.05
CA ILE A 248 -7.06 8.10 15.13
C ILE A 248 -7.04 9.25 14.11
N SER A 249 -6.01 9.35 13.27
CA SER A 249 -6.09 10.25 12.11
C SER A 249 -5.44 9.70 10.85
N GLU A 250 -4.56 10.47 10.20
CA GLU A 250 -4.28 10.60 8.75
C GLU A 250 -3.94 9.28 8.01
N ASP A 251 -3.54 9.32 6.74
CA ASP A 251 -3.50 8.11 5.91
C ASP A 251 -2.36 7.16 6.32
N ILE A 252 -2.65 5.85 6.34
CA ILE A 252 -1.62 4.81 6.37
C ILE A 252 -1.47 4.31 4.94
N SER A 253 -0.28 4.47 4.35
CA SER A 253 -0.07 4.01 2.97
C SER A 253 1.29 3.39 2.70
N TYR A 254 1.35 2.44 1.78
CA TYR A 254 2.60 1.83 1.31
C TYR A 254 3.49 1.21 2.42
N CYS A 255 2.90 0.81 3.55
CA CYS A 255 3.63 0.19 4.65
C CYS A 255 3.61 -1.34 4.54
N ASN A 256 4.68 -2.00 4.97
CA ASN A 256 4.79 -3.46 4.93
C ASN A 256 5.14 -4.02 6.31
N CYS A 257 4.43 -5.06 6.74
CA CYS A 257 4.75 -5.81 7.95
C CYS A 257 5.08 -7.27 7.61
N TYR A 258 6.23 -7.73 8.07
CA TYR A 258 6.70 -9.12 7.96
C TYR A 258 6.70 -9.82 9.32
N SER A 259 6.45 -9.08 10.40
CA SER A 259 6.42 -9.54 11.78
C SER A 259 5.34 -10.58 12.05
N ASN A 260 5.66 -11.52 12.94
CA ASN A 260 4.65 -12.29 13.66
C ASN A 260 4.06 -11.41 14.78
N ILE A 261 2.74 -11.47 14.93
CA ILE A 261 2.01 -10.59 15.85
C ILE A 261 1.14 -11.45 16.76
N THR A 262 1.31 -11.25 18.07
CA THR A 262 0.42 -11.82 19.09
C THR A 262 -0.24 -10.69 19.86
N GLY A 263 -1.55 -10.83 20.11
CA GLY A 263 -2.32 -9.92 20.98
C GLY A 263 -3.62 -10.56 21.43
N ARG A 264 -4.48 -9.78 22.10
CA ARG A 264 -5.80 -10.21 22.58
C ARG A 264 -6.92 -9.69 21.68
N ASN A 265 -7.26 -8.42 21.78
CA ASN A 265 -8.30 -7.83 20.94
C ASN A 265 -7.72 -6.79 19.99
N TYR A 266 -8.38 -6.63 18.84
CA TYR A 266 -8.00 -5.64 17.84
C TYR A 266 -6.56 -5.86 17.36
N VAL A 267 -6.34 -7.01 16.72
CA VAL A 267 -5.02 -7.44 16.24
C VAL A 267 -4.98 -7.37 14.72
N GLY A 268 -4.02 -6.63 14.17
CA GLY A 268 -3.84 -6.45 12.73
C GLY A 268 -2.39 -6.52 12.27
N GLY A 269 -2.13 -6.98 11.05
CA GLY A 269 -0.78 -6.95 10.49
C GLY A 269 -0.21 -5.54 10.31
N ILE A 270 -1.06 -4.58 9.93
CA ILE A 270 -0.64 -3.17 9.79
C ILE A 270 -1.09 -2.36 10.98
N VAL A 271 -2.37 -2.44 11.34
CA VAL A 271 -2.95 -1.63 12.40
C VAL A 271 -3.86 -2.44 13.31
N GLY A 272 -3.72 -2.29 14.62
CA GLY A 272 -4.64 -2.91 15.57
C GLY A 272 -6.05 -2.31 15.43
N THR A 273 -6.14 -0.97 15.53
CA THR A 273 -7.38 -0.23 15.30
C THR A 273 -7.12 1.11 14.62
N LYS A 274 -7.90 1.44 13.58
CA LYS A 274 -7.93 2.77 12.96
C LYS A 274 -9.33 3.39 13.07
N THR A 275 -9.41 4.61 13.57
CA THR A 275 -10.66 5.38 13.73
C THR A 275 -10.59 6.71 12.96
N LYS A 276 -11.75 7.21 12.52
CA LYS A 276 -11.97 8.51 11.83
C LYS A 276 -11.28 8.71 10.45
N TYR A 277 -12.04 9.33 9.53
CA TYR A 277 -11.70 10.07 8.29
C TYR A 277 -10.60 9.60 7.31
N ASN A 278 -9.96 8.45 7.46
CA ASN A 278 -8.70 8.21 6.73
C ASN A 278 -8.57 6.80 6.15
N ALA A 279 -7.71 6.66 5.15
CA ALA A 279 -7.52 5.44 4.40
C ALA A 279 -6.40 4.57 4.97
N ILE A 280 -6.56 3.25 4.78
CA ILE A 280 -5.44 2.31 4.76
C ILE A 280 -5.32 1.87 3.32
N SER A 281 -4.20 2.21 2.67
CA SER A 281 -4.04 1.97 1.25
C SER A 281 -2.70 1.36 0.88
N PHE A 282 -2.68 0.43 -0.07
CA PHE A 282 -1.43 -0.14 -0.61
C PHE A 282 -0.51 -0.79 0.44
N CYS A 283 -1.06 -1.21 1.59
CA CYS A 283 -0.30 -1.82 2.67
C CYS A 283 -0.28 -3.34 2.57
N ARG A 284 0.74 -3.99 3.16
CA ARG A 284 0.92 -5.43 3.07
C ARG A 284 1.36 -6.07 4.38
N ALA A 285 0.84 -7.26 4.66
CA ALA A 285 1.27 -8.05 5.81
C ALA A 285 1.56 -9.52 5.42
N TYR A 286 2.64 -10.08 5.96
CA TYR A 286 3.24 -11.36 5.55
C TYR A 286 3.48 -12.40 6.68
N GLY A 287 3.03 -12.12 7.92
CA GLY A 287 3.32 -12.94 9.11
C GLY A 287 2.14 -13.71 9.70
N VAL A 288 2.39 -14.41 10.81
CA VAL A 288 1.36 -15.08 11.62
C VAL A 288 0.70 -14.06 12.55
N ILE A 289 -0.63 -13.96 12.51
CA ILE A 289 -1.42 -13.05 13.32
C ILE A 289 -2.26 -13.85 14.32
N THR A 290 -1.95 -13.73 15.61
CA THR A 290 -2.63 -14.45 16.70
C THR A 290 -3.44 -13.51 17.58
N GLY A 291 -4.73 -13.82 17.78
CA GLY A 291 -5.63 -13.00 18.59
C GLY A 291 -6.85 -13.73 19.15
N ASN A 292 -7.64 -13.01 19.95
CA ASN A 292 -8.92 -13.44 20.49
C ASN A 292 -10.07 -12.81 19.70
N GLU A 293 -10.34 -11.51 19.85
CA GLU A 293 -11.44 -10.84 19.12
C GLU A 293 -10.94 -9.79 18.14
N ARG A 294 -11.66 -9.62 17.01
CA ARG A 294 -11.34 -8.62 15.97
C ARG A 294 -9.92 -8.80 15.46
N VAL A 295 -9.70 -9.91 14.77
CA VAL A 295 -8.40 -10.28 14.21
C VAL A 295 -8.46 -10.16 12.69
N GLY A 296 -7.53 -9.41 12.11
CA GLY A 296 -7.42 -9.25 10.67
C GLY A 296 -5.99 -9.26 10.14
N GLY A 297 -5.81 -9.67 8.89
CA GLY A 297 -4.48 -9.67 8.28
C GLY A 297 -3.89 -8.26 8.11
N ILE A 298 -4.73 -7.25 7.88
CA ILE A 298 -4.32 -5.84 7.78
C ILE A 298 -4.76 -5.05 9.01
N ALA A 299 -6.04 -5.17 9.39
CA ALA A 299 -6.62 -4.38 10.47
C ALA A 299 -7.42 -5.23 11.46
N GLY A 300 -7.24 -5.05 12.76
CA GLY A 300 -8.18 -5.61 13.74
C GLY A 300 -9.56 -4.93 13.62
N HIS A 301 -9.55 -3.60 13.64
CA HIS A 301 -10.72 -2.76 13.37
C HIS A 301 -10.38 -1.55 12.49
N HIS A 302 -11.23 -1.25 11.52
CA HIS A 302 -11.10 -0.05 10.70
C HIS A 302 -12.41 0.75 10.61
N GLY A 303 -12.32 2.06 10.81
CA GLY A 303 -13.41 3.00 10.57
C GLY A 303 -14.25 3.28 11.82
N THR A 304 -15.08 4.32 11.75
CA THR A 304 -16.01 4.68 12.82
C THR A 304 -17.33 5.11 12.21
N ARG A 305 -18.44 4.70 12.82
CA ARG A 305 -19.78 5.03 12.33
C ARG A 305 -19.92 6.55 12.15
N GLY A 306 -20.38 6.99 10.99
CA GLY A 306 -20.56 8.41 10.64
C GLY A 306 -19.32 9.09 10.02
N TYR A 307 -18.18 8.40 9.95
CA TYR A 307 -16.90 8.96 9.47
C TYR A 307 -16.31 8.17 8.30
N GLY A 308 -16.53 8.61 7.05
CA GLY A 308 -16.07 7.92 5.84
C GLY A 308 -14.59 7.55 5.89
N SER A 309 -14.28 6.25 5.92
CA SER A 309 -12.92 5.69 5.94
C SER A 309 -12.81 4.63 4.82
N THR A 310 -11.60 4.38 4.30
CA THR A 310 -11.42 3.44 3.19
C THR A 310 -10.27 2.48 3.45
N LEU A 311 -10.58 1.17 3.42
CA LEU A 311 -9.58 0.11 3.42
C LEU A 311 -9.44 -0.42 1.99
N GLN A 312 -8.36 -0.04 1.31
CA GLN A 312 -8.22 -0.32 -0.12
C GLN A 312 -6.86 -0.84 -0.54
N ASP A 313 -6.84 -1.64 -1.60
CA ASP A 313 -5.62 -2.02 -2.29
C ASP A 313 -4.59 -2.73 -1.38
N CYS A 314 -5.04 -3.32 -0.28
CA CYS A 314 -4.20 -3.99 0.71
C CYS A 314 -4.09 -5.50 0.43
N TYR A 315 -3.00 -6.10 0.91
CA TYR A 315 -2.68 -7.50 0.66
C TYR A 315 -2.23 -8.23 1.93
N PHE A 316 -2.85 -9.38 2.20
CA PHE A 316 -2.42 -10.25 3.29
C PHE A 316 -2.03 -11.64 2.77
N ARG A 317 -0.89 -12.13 3.25
CA ARG A 317 -0.43 -13.52 3.10
C ARG A 317 0.08 -14.00 4.45
N GLY A 318 -0.42 -15.12 4.96
CA GLY A 318 0.07 -15.66 6.22
C GLY A 318 -0.95 -16.55 6.90
N GLU A 319 -0.85 -16.66 8.21
CA GLU A 319 -1.77 -17.45 9.03
C GLU A 319 -2.48 -16.53 10.02
N ILE A 320 -3.79 -16.70 10.19
CA ILE A 320 -4.57 -16.04 11.23
C ILE A 320 -5.04 -17.08 12.23
N ASN A 321 -4.61 -16.95 13.48
CA ASN A 321 -4.99 -17.80 14.61
C ASN A 321 -5.91 -17.02 15.54
N ALA A 322 -7.22 -17.27 15.44
CA ALA A 322 -8.23 -16.56 16.22
C ALA A 322 -8.99 -17.50 17.17
N THR A 323 -9.08 -17.11 18.44
CA THR A 323 -9.77 -17.90 19.48
C THR A 323 -11.17 -17.38 19.84
N GLY A 324 -11.47 -16.13 19.50
CA GLY A 324 -12.76 -15.46 19.73
C GLY A 324 -13.44 -15.05 18.42
N ASN A 325 -14.20 -13.96 18.43
CA ASN A 325 -15.10 -13.58 17.33
C ASN A 325 -14.53 -12.47 16.43
N TYR A 326 -15.17 -12.26 15.28
CA TYR A 326 -14.85 -11.20 14.31
C TYR A 326 -13.48 -11.42 13.65
N VAL A 327 -13.44 -12.37 12.73
CA VAL A 327 -12.20 -12.81 12.08
C VAL A 327 -12.31 -12.57 10.58
N GLY A 328 -11.33 -11.89 9.99
CA GLY A 328 -11.28 -11.65 8.56
C GLY A 328 -9.88 -11.72 7.98
N GLY A 329 -9.71 -12.21 6.76
CA GLY A 329 -8.39 -12.25 6.13
C GLY A 329 -7.77 -10.86 5.91
N ILE A 330 -8.58 -9.81 5.74
CA ILE A 330 -8.12 -8.42 5.66
C ILE A 330 -8.44 -7.67 6.95
N ALA A 331 -9.68 -7.75 7.44
CA ALA A 331 -10.09 -7.03 8.64
C ALA A 331 -10.95 -7.85 9.59
N GLY A 332 -10.71 -7.78 10.90
CA GLY A 332 -11.63 -8.37 11.88
C GLY A 332 -13.00 -7.69 11.83
N SER A 333 -13.00 -6.35 11.76
CA SER A 333 -14.20 -5.56 11.48
C SER A 333 -13.88 -4.28 10.72
N CYS A 334 -14.80 -3.82 9.88
CA CYS A 334 -14.67 -2.60 9.10
C CYS A 334 -15.98 -1.82 9.09
N SER A 335 -15.92 -0.51 9.33
CA SER A 335 -17.07 0.36 9.46
C SER A 335 -17.39 1.25 8.24
N TRP A 336 -16.70 1.04 7.10
CA TRP A 336 -16.90 1.76 5.83
C TRP A 336 -16.41 0.92 4.62
N LEU A 337 -15.91 1.57 3.58
CA LEU A 337 -15.54 0.98 2.29
C LEU A 337 -14.36 0.01 2.43
N ILE A 338 -14.55 -1.22 1.98
CA ILE A 338 -13.46 -2.14 1.63
C ILE A 338 -13.41 -2.27 0.12
N GLN A 339 -12.26 -2.05 -0.51
CA GLN A 339 -12.15 -2.24 -1.96
C GLN A 339 -10.82 -2.79 -2.44
N ARG A 340 -10.87 -3.67 -3.44
CA ARG A 340 -9.67 -4.19 -4.13
C ARG A 340 -8.62 -4.78 -3.17
N CYS A 341 -9.07 -5.34 -2.05
CA CYS A 341 -8.19 -6.03 -1.10
C CYS A 341 -8.09 -7.51 -1.47
N LEU A 342 -6.92 -8.10 -1.22
CA LEU A 342 -6.61 -9.47 -1.63
C LEU A 342 -6.00 -10.26 -0.48
N VAL A 343 -6.54 -11.45 -0.26
CA VAL A 343 -5.94 -12.47 0.60
C VAL A 343 -5.31 -13.53 -0.30
N SER A 344 -4.04 -13.85 -0.06
CA SER A 344 -3.32 -14.86 -0.82
C SER A 344 -3.99 -16.22 -0.73
N SER A 345 -3.94 -17.02 -1.81
CA SER A 345 -4.57 -18.34 -1.86
C SER A 345 -3.93 -19.38 -0.93
N ASP A 346 -2.71 -19.13 -0.47
CA ASP A 346 -2.01 -19.97 0.52
C ASP A 346 -2.22 -19.51 1.97
N THR A 347 -3.03 -18.46 2.20
CA THR A 347 -3.39 -18.01 3.55
C THR A 347 -4.28 -19.04 4.26
N VAL A 348 -4.04 -19.21 5.57
CA VAL A 348 -4.85 -20.07 6.43
C VAL A 348 -5.52 -19.23 7.52
N ILE A 349 -6.83 -19.41 7.73
CA ILE A 349 -7.57 -18.82 8.84
C ILE A 349 -8.03 -19.94 9.77
N ASN A 350 -7.37 -20.06 10.92
CA ASN A 350 -7.68 -20.99 11.99
C ASN A 350 -8.61 -20.32 13.01
N SER A 351 -9.91 -20.58 12.86
CA SER A 351 -10.96 -19.99 13.69
C SER A 351 -12.09 -20.98 14.04
N PRO A 352 -11.77 -22.17 14.57
CA PRO A 352 -12.71 -23.30 14.64
C PRO A 352 -13.93 -23.05 15.53
N ASN A 353 -13.82 -22.14 16.50
CA ASN A 353 -14.90 -21.79 17.42
C ASN A 353 -15.41 -20.35 17.29
N SER A 354 -15.02 -19.68 16.23
CA SER A 354 -15.30 -18.26 16.04
C SER A 354 -16.64 -18.05 15.34
N SER A 355 -17.37 -17.03 15.79
CA SER A 355 -18.48 -16.46 15.05
C SER A 355 -18.04 -15.17 14.34
N TYR A 356 -18.77 -14.78 13.30
CA TYR A 356 -18.44 -13.64 12.43
C TYR A 356 -17.10 -13.86 11.71
N VAL A 357 -17.05 -14.88 10.85
CA VAL A 357 -15.84 -15.27 10.11
C VAL A 357 -16.03 -15.00 8.63
N GLY A 358 -15.12 -14.20 8.05
CA GLY A 358 -15.09 -13.87 6.63
C GLY A 358 -13.74 -14.12 6.00
N GLY A 359 -13.67 -14.46 4.71
CA GLY A 359 -12.39 -14.48 4.00
C GLY A 359 -11.78 -13.08 3.85
N ILE A 360 -12.60 -12.02 3.77
CA ILE A 360 -12.13 -10.64 3.71
C ILE A 360 -12.37 -9.92 5.04
N VAL A 361 -13.60 -9.94 5.56
CA VAL A 361 -13.96 -9.22 6.79
C VAL A 361 -14.86 -10.03 7.72
N GLY A 362 -14.58 -10.06 9.02
CA GLY A 362 -15.48 -10.73 9.97
C GLY A 362 -16.85 -10.03 10.07
N LEU A 363 -16.83 -8.74 10.42
CA LEU A 363 -18.00 -7.87 10.46
C LEU A 363 -17.79 -6.61 9.60
N GLY A 364 -18.56 -6.48 8.52
CA GLY A 364 -18.68 -5.23 7.76
C GLY A 364 -19.87 -4.41 8.26
N ASN A 365 -19.69 -3.13 8.55
CA ASN A 365 -20.74 -2.31 9.16
C ASN A 365 -20.77 -0.89 8.58
N HIS A 366 -21.77 -0.54 7.78
CA HIS A 366 -21.77 0.69 6.95
C HIS A 366 -20.67 0.64 5.87
N GLY A 367 -21.00 1.03 4.64
CA GLY A 367 -20.07 1.07 3.50
C GLY A 367 -20.05 -0.21 2.64
N PRO A 368 -19.68 -0.10 1.35
CA PRO A 368 -19.71 -1.23 0.43
C PRO A 368 -18.44 -2.07 0.48
N ILE A 369 -18.53 -3.32 0.01
CA ILE A 369 -17.38 -4.22 -0.18
C ILE A 369 -17.26 -4.50 -1.67
N ASN A 370 -16.21 -3.97 -2.29
CA ASN A 370 -16.08 -3.89 -3.74
C ASN A 370 -14.86 -4.64 -4.25
N ASN A 371 -14.99 -5.38 -5.35
CA ASN A 371 -13.85 -5.96 -6.06
C ASN A 371 -12.94 -6.82 -5.16
N CYS A 372 -13.55 -7.60 -4.28
CA CYS A 372 -12.85 -8.49 -3.37
C CYS A 372 -13.12 -9.95 -3.76
N ILE A 373 -12.08 -10.78 -3.68
CA ILE A 373 -12.13 -12.19 -4.04
C ILE A 373 -11.64 -13.01 -2.86
N ASN A 374 -12.41 -14.03 -2.48
CA ASN A 374 -11.96 -15.06 -1.56
C ASN A 374 -11.52 -16.31 -2.32
N LEU A 375 -10.28 -16.74 -2.08
CA LEU A 375 -9.67 -17.94 -2.67
C LEU A 375 -9.40 -19.04 -1.64
N ILE A 376 -9.63 -18.77 -0.36
CA ILE A 376 -9.26 -19.66 0.75
C ILE A 376 -10.50 -20.28 1.38
N ASP A 377 -10.35 -21.48 1.93
CA ASP A 377 -11.41 -22.16 2.67
C ASP A 377 -11.65 -21.46 4.02
N ILE A 378 -12.92 -21.32 4.40
CA ILE A 378 -13.33 -20.61 5.62
C ILE A 378 -14.12 -21.56 6.53
N ASN A 379 -13.70 -21.63 7.79
CA ASN A 379 -14.35 -22.45 8.81
C ASN A 379 -14.70 -21.58 10.04
N GLY A 380 -15.94 -21.71 10.52
CA GLY A 380 -16.41 -21.03 11.74
C GLY A 380 -17.64 -21.71 12.35
N ILE A 381 -18.28 -21.05 13.31
CA ILE A 381 -19.53 -21.53 13.92
C ILE A 381 -20.74 -20.76 13.37
N ASP A 382 -20.96 -19.53 13.84
CA ASP A 382 -22.13 -18.74 13.44
C ASP A 382 -21.71 -17.52 12.61
N TYR A 383 -22.52 -17.14 11.62
CA TYR A 383 -22.23 -16.01 10.72
C TYR A 383 -20.91 -16.22 9.97
N VAL A 384 -20.91 -17.19 9.06
CA VAL A 384 -19.72 -17.58 8.28
C VAL A 384 -19.96 -17.27 6.81
N GLY A 385 -19.02 -16.53 6.19
CA GLY A 385 -19.10 -16.18 4.78
C GLY A 385 -17.76 -16.18 4.05
N GLY A 386 -17.76 -16.41 2.74
CA GLY A 386 -16.53 -16.33 1.95
C GLY A 386 -15.96 -14.92 1.87
N ILE A 387 -16.80 -13.89 1.77
CA ILE A 387 -16.35 -12.49 1.80
C ILE A 387 -16.50 -11.89 3.19
N ALA A 388 -17.70 -11.98 3.77
CA ALA A 388 -17.95 -11.44 5.10
C ALA A 388 -18.77 -12.35 6.01
N GLY A 389 -18.40 -12.46 7.29
CA GLY A 389 -19.20 -13.22 8.26
C GLY A 389 -20.60 -12.63 8.43
N LYS A 390 -20.67 -11.35 8.80
CA LYS A 390 -21.91 -10.56 8.81
C LYS A 390 -21.70 -9.20 8.14
N LYS A 391 -22.74 -8.71 7.48
CA LYS A 391 -22.80 -7.33 6.97
C LYS A 391 -24.02 -6.60 7.51
N GLU A 392 -23.76 -5.44 8.11
CA GLU A 392 -24.75 -4.56 8.72
C GLU A 392 -24.83 -3.22 7.97
N LEU A 393 -26.06 -2.71 7.82
CA LEU A 393 -26.38 -1.32 7.47
C LEU A 393 -25.87 -0.85 6.09
N TYR A 394 -26.25 0.38 5.73
CA TYR A 394 -26.14 1.04 4.42
C TYR A 394 -24.95 0.60 3.54
N ASP A 395 -25.23 0.42 2.24
CA ASP A 395 -24.36 0.01 1.13
C ASP A 395 -24.11 -1.49 0.91
N SER A 396 -23.80 -1.80 -0.36
CA SER A 396 -23.90 -3.11 -0.99
C SER A 396 -22.56 -3.78 -1.29
N TYR A 397 -22.58 -5.09 -1.58
CA TYR A 397 -21.47 -5.72 -2.28
C TYR A 397 -21.52 -5.36 -3.77
N VAL A 398 -20.36 -5.05 -4.34
CA VAL A 398 -20.20 -4.85 -5.79
C VAL A 398 -19.05 -5.74 -6.27
N GLU A 399 -19.35 -6.64 -7.21
CA GLU A 399 -18.33 -7.42 -7.93
C GLU A 399 -17.45 -8.27 -6.99
N VAL A 400 -18.08 -9.10 -6.17
CA VAL A 400 -17.38 -9.99 -5.21
C VAL A 400 -17.53 -11.46 -5.58
N GLN A 401 -16.48 -12.24 -5.33
CA GLN A 401 -16.42 -13.64 -5.76
C GLN A 401 -15.85 -14.53 -4.66
N ASN A 402 -16.48 -15.67 -4.44
CA ASN A 402 -15.97 -16.71 -3.55
C ASN A 402 -15.64 -17.99 -4.34
N TYR A 403 -14.41 -18.48 -4.20
CA TYR A 403 -13.94 -19.77 -4.71
C TYR A 403 -13.67 -20.79 -3.60
N GLY A 404 -13.42 -20.33 -2.37
CA GLY A 404 -13.14 -21.20 -1.23
C GLY A 404 -14.39 -21.88 -0.68
N ASN A 405 -14.22 -23.08 -0.13
CA ASN A 405 -15.27 -23.81 0.55
C ASN A 405 -15.57 -23.18 1.91
N ILE A 406 -16.86 -23.11 2.25
CA ILE A 406 -17.33 -22.47 3.48
C ILE A 406 -18.00 -23.51 4.36
N THR A 407 -17.50 -23.67 5.59
CA THR A 407 -18.07 -24.56 6.59
C THR A 407 -18.48 -23.76 7.83
N GLY A 408 -19.73 -23.93 8.26
CA GLY A 408 -20.23 -23.33 9.49
C GLY A 408 -21.32 -24.16 10.14
N ARG A 409 -21.97 -23.60 11.16
CA ARG A 409 -23.16 -24.16 11.82
C ARG A 409 -24.41 -23.38 11.45
N ASP A 410 -24.51 -22.13 11.85
CA ASP A 410 -25.71 -21.31 11.62
C ASP A 410 -25.39 -20.03 10.86
N TYR A 411 -26.26 -19.63 9.93
CA TYR A 411 -26.05 -18.48 9.05
C TYR A 411 -24.76 -18.61 8.22
N VAL A 412 -24.78 -19.54 7.26
CA VAL A 412 -23.63 -19.87 6.42
C VAL A 412 -23.92 -19.49 4.97
N GLY A 413 -23.06 -18.67 4.37
CA GLY A 413 -23.22 -18.20 2.99
C GLY A 413 -21.94 -18.22 2.18
N GLY A 414 -22.02 -18.42 0.86
CA GLY A 414 -20.83 -18.32 0.00
C GLY A 414 -20.23 -16.92 -0.04
N ILE A 415 -21.05 -15.86 0.06
CA ILE A 415 -20.57 -14.48 0.14
C ILE A 415 -20.69 -13.95 1.56
N THR A 416 -21.85 -14.10 2.19
CA THR A 416 -22.04 -13.65 3.57
C THR A 416 -22.94 -14.53 4.41
N GLY A 417 -22.60 -14.75 5.68
CA GLY A 417 -23.43 -15.55 6.58
C GLY A 417 -24.79 -14.91 6.84
N TYR A 418 -24.77 -13.63 7.24
CA TYR A 418 -25.98 -12.84 7.44
C TYR A 418 -25.81 -11.41 6.92
N PHE A 419 -26.74 -11.01 6.06
CA PHE A 419 -26.94 -9.62 5.71
C PHE A 419 -28.16 -9.03 6.43
N SER A 420 -27.92 -8.06 7.32
CA SER A 420 -28.98 -7.35 8.05
C SER A 420 -29.06 -5.89 7.59
N ASN A 421 -30.14 -5.54 6.89
CA ASN A 421 -30.46 -4.16 6.51
C ASN A 421 -31.82 -3.73 7.08
N TYR A 422 -31.86 -2.54 7.67
CA TYR A 422 -33.04 -1.96 8.32
C TYR A 422 -33.77 -0.92 7.44
N ASP A 423 -33.21 -0.49 6.29
CA ASP A 423 -33.72 0.68 5.56
C ASP A 423 -33.72 0.57 4.02
N TYR A 424 -34.51 1.42 3.35
CA TYR A 424 -35.04 1.27 1.99
C TYR A 424 -34.10 1.50 0.77
N ALA A 425 -32.80 1.71 0.96
CA ALA A 425 -31.90 2.15 -0.11
C ALA A 425 -30.87 1.11 -0.58
N GLN A 426 -31.01 0.73 -1.87
CA GLN A 426 -30.06 0.13 -2.82
C GLN A 426 -29.39 -1.22 -2.46
N ASP A 427 -29.62 -2.18 -3.35
CA ASP A 427 -29.58 -3.62 -3.11
C ASP A 427 -28.48 -4.31 -3.94
N HIS A 428 -27.88 -5.39 -3.42
CA HIS A 428 -26.58 -5.96 -3.82
C HIS A 428 -26.43 -6.35 -5.28
N LYS A 429 -25.27 -6.06 -5.90
CA LYS A 429 -25.03 -6.35 -7.31
C LYS A 429 -23.72 -7.06 -7.62
N GLN A 430 -23.85 -8.13 -8.41
CA GLN A 430 -22.77 -8.95 -8.98
C GLN A 430 -21.96 -9.76 -7.96
N CYS A 431 -22.65 -10.69 -7.30
CA CYS A 431 -22.06 -11.66 -6.39
C CYS A 431 -21.97 -13.04 -7.04
N ILE A 432 -20.82 -13.70 -6.92
CA ILE A 432 -20.61 -15.05 -7.46
C ILE A 432 -20.08 -15.99 -6.40
N ASN A 433 -20.72 -17.14 -6.23
CA ASN A 433 -20.16 -18.24 -5.45
C ASN A 433 -19.87 -19.47 -6.32
N TYR A 434 -18.64 -19.95 -6.25
CA TYR A 434 -18.21 -21.24 -6.80
C TYR A 434 -17.89 -22.28 -5.72
N GLY A 435 -17.52 -21.84 -4.51
CA GLY A 435 -17.14 -22.72 -3.41
C GLY A 435 -18.31 -23.50 -2.83
N ASN A 436 -18.03 -24.69 -2.29
CA ASN A 436 -19.06 -25.51 -1.65
C ASN A 436 -19.39 -24.99 -0.26
N ILE A 437 -20.67 -24.99 0.10
CA ILE A 437 -21.19 -24.46 1.35
C ILE A 437 -21.77 -25.59 2.19
N THR A 438 -21.28 -25.74 3.42
CA THR A 438 -21.75 -26.72 4.39
C THR A 438 -22.16 -26.02 5.67
N GLY A 439 -23.41 -26.23 6.11
CA GLY A 439 -23.94 -25.68 7.33
C GLY A 439 -25.01 -26.55 7.99
N ARG A 440 -25.64 -26.05 9.05
CA ARG A 440 -26.79 -26.70 9.72
C ARG A 440 -28.07 -25.93 9.46
N ASN A 441 -28.18 -24.68 9.92
CA ASN A 441 -29.37 -23.85 9.74
C ASN A 441 -29.04 -22.58 8.98
N TYR A 442 -29.97 -22.14 8.11
CA TYR A 442 -29.80 -20.93 7.30
C TYR A 442 -28.55 -21.01 6.43
N VAL A 443 -28.60 -21.87 5.42
CA VAL A 443 -27.47 -22.17 4.53
C VAL A 443 -27.81 -21.74 3.11
N GLY A 444 -27.02 -20.84 2.53
CA GLY A 444 -27.26 -20.33 1.18
C GLY A 444 -26.01 -20.24 0.32
N GLY A 445 -26.14 -20.43 -0.99
CA GLY A 445 -25.00 -20.26 -1.91
C GLY A 445 -24.45 -18.82 -1.95
N ILE A 446 -25.28 -17.81 -1.71
CA ILE A 446 -24.84 -16.41 -1.57
C ILE A 446 -24.92 -15.96 -0.12
N ALA A 447 -26.08 -16.12 0.52
CA ALA A 447 -26.22 -15.77 1.94
C ALA A 447 -27.03 -16.77 2.75
N GLY A 448 -26.61 -17.03 3.98
CA GLY A 448 -27.37 -17.87 4.91
C GLY A 448 -28.72 -17.24 5.24
N ARG A 449 -28.69 -15.96 5.64
CA ARG A 449 -29.87 -15.11 5.77
C ARG A 449 -29.66 -13.77 5.05
N CYS A 450 -30.67 -13.31 4.33
CA CYS A 450 -30.68 -11.99 3.69
C CYS A 450 -31.93 -11.20 4.07
N ASP A 451 -31.71 -10.02 4.64
CA ASP A 451 -32.71 -8.98 4.86
C ASP A 451 -32.54 -7.88 3.79
N CYS A 452 -32.29 -8.27 2.54
CA CYS A 452 -31.92 -7.43 1.40
C CYS A 452 -32.80 -7.67 0.16
N ARG A 453 -32.84 -6.74 -0.80
CA ARG A 453 -33.08 -7.15 -2.20
C ARG A 453 -31.74 -7.56 -2.84
N ASN A 454 -31.77 -8.46 -3.81
CA ASN A 454 -30.54 -8.96 -4.44
C ASN A 454 -30.72 -8.95 -5.96
N TRP A 455 -29.90 -8.19 -6.69
CA TRP A 455 -29.97 -8.07 -8.14
C TRP A 455 -28.66 -8.53 -8.76
N GLU A 456 -28.72 -9.60 -9.56
CA GLU A 456 -27.61 -10.09 -10.40
C GLU A 456 -26.55 -10.87 -9.62
N CYS A 457 -26.88 -12.11 -9.25
CA CYS A 457 -25.95 -13.00 -8.57
C CYS A 457 -26.15 -14.45 -8.99
N TYR A 458 -25.13 -15.29 -8.80
CA TYR A 458 -25.32 -16.71 -9.01
C TYR A 458 -24.45 -17.61 -8.15
N ASN A 459 -24.97 -18.80 -7.91
CA ASN A 459 -24.29 -19.88 -7.22
C ASN A 459 -24.08 -21.08 -8.15
N ARG A 460 -22.83 -21.54 -8.21
CA ARG A 460 -22.41 -22.80 -8.84
C ARG A 460 -22.00 -23.86 -7.83
N GLY A 461 -21.62 -23.46 -6.62
CA GLY A 461 -21.14 -24.36 -5.57
C GLY A 461 -22.25 -25.20 -4.96
N LYS A 462 -21.94 -26.41 -4.50
CA LYS A 462 -22.89 -27.26 -3.78
C LYS A 462 -23.28 -26.60 -2.45
N VAL A 463 -24.55 -26.66 -2.08
CA VAL A 463 -25.07 -26.13 -0.80
C VAL A 463 -25.69 -27.26 0.01
N SER A 464 -25.15 -27.55 1.20
CA SER A 464 -25.60 -28.65 2.06
C SER A 464 -25.96 -28.16 3.46
N GLY A 465 -27.14 -28.53 3.97
CA GLY A 465 -27.52 -28.25 5.35
C GLY A 465 -28.74 -29.02 5.86
N GLN A 466 -29.20 -28.67 7.07
CA GLN A 466 -30.36 -29.31 7.70
C GLN A 466 -31.65 -28.52 7.44
N ASN A 467 -31.73 -27.26 7.89
CA ASN A 467 -32.94 -26.44 7.78
C ASN A 467 -32.67 -25.12 7.08
N ASN A 468 -33.66 -24.62 6.33
CA ASN A 468 -33.55 -23.37 5.58
C ASN A 468 -32.32 -23.38 4.66
N VAL A 469 -32.32 -24.30 3.69
CA VAL A 469 -31.23 -24.49 2.73
C VAL A 469 -31.71 -24.05 1.35
N GLY A 470 -31.01 -23.10 0.75
CA GLY A 470 -31.35 -22.61 -0.59
C GLY A 470 -30.15 -22.38 -1.48
N GLY A 471 -30.33 -22.55 -2.79
CA GLY A 471 -29.26 -22.35 -3.77
C GLY A 471 -28.65 -20.95 -3.75
N ILE A 472 -29.44 -19.91 -3.46
CA ILE A 472 -28.97 -18.53 -3.26
C ILE A 472 -29.09 -18.12 -1.80
N PHE A 473 -30.28 -18.31 -1.21
CA PHE A 473 -30.55 -17.90 0.17
C PHE A 473 -31.11 -19.03 1.01
N GLY A 474 -30.55 -19.23 2.19
CA GLY A 474 -31.17 -20.12 3.19
C GLY A 474 -32.51 -19.56 3.67
N HIS A 475 -32.51 -18.30 4.10
CA HIS A 475 -33.73 -17.55 4.47
C HIS A 475 -33.72 -16.13 3.90
N LEU A 476 -34.88 -15.69 3.39
CA LEU A 476 -35.10 -14.35 2.89
C LEU A 476 -36.17 -13.63 3.72
N TYR A 477 -35.78 -12.54 4.39
CA TYR A 477 -36.67 -11.69 5.17
C TYR A 477 -37.17 -10.49 4.36
N SER A 478 -38.45 -10.54 3.98
CA SER A 478 -39.35 -9.48 3.52
C SER A 478 -38.82 -8.49 2.45
N LYS A 479 -38.11 -8.99 1.44
CA LYS A 479 -37.62 -8.20 0.29
C LYS A 479 -37.62 -9.00 -1.03
N TYR A 480 -37.22 -8.39 -2.15
CA TYR A 480 -37.29 -8.97 -3.50
C TYR A 480 -35.99 -9.72 -3.85
N ILE A 481 -36.05 -10.97 -4.32
CA ILE A 481 -34.99 -11.60 -5.11
C ILE A 481 -35.21 -11.27 -6.59
N SER A 482 -34.12 -11.15 -7.32
CA SER A 482 -34.20 -10.70 -8.70
C SER A 482 -32.95 -10.96 -9.52
N ARG A 483 -33.14 -11.42 -10.76
CA ARG A 483 -32.03 -11.72 -11.70
C ARG A 483 -30.94 -12.59 -11.08
N ALA A 484 -31.34 -13.54 -10.24
CA ALA A 484 -30.42 -14.42 -9.54
C ALA A 484 -30.60 -15.85 -10.05
N TYR A 485 -29.54 -16.66 -9.99
CA TYR A 485 -29.73 -18.08 -10.28
C TYR A 485 -28.83 -19.07 -9.55
N ASN A 486 -29.34 -20.29 -9.37
CA ASN A 486 -28.59 -21.40 -8.83
C ASN A 486 -28.50 -22.56 -9.84
N THR A 487 -27.30 -23.12 -9.99
CA THR A 487 -27.05 -24.42 -10.64
C THR A 487 -26.26 -25.39 -9.74
N GLY A 488 -25.85 -24.93 -8.55
CA GLY A 488 -25.24 -25.80 -7.55
C GLY A 488 -26.24 -26.79 -6.99
N GLN A 489 -25.78 -28.03 -6.74
CA GLN A 489 -26.57 -29.05 -6.05
C GLN A 489 -27.01 -28.52 -4.68
N VAL A 490 -28.29 -28.70 -4.33
CA VAL A 490 -28.83 -28.34 -3.02
C VAL A 490 -29.22 -29.60 -2.27
N ILE A 491 -28.64 -29.80 -1.08
CA ILE A 491 -28.91 -30.95 -0.22
C ILE A 491 -29.45 -30.46 1.13
N GLY A 492 -30.67 -30.88 1.45
CA GLY A 492 -31.35 -30.55 2.70
C GLY A 492 -32.01 -31.77 3.31
N THR A 493 -31.98 -31.91 4.64
CA THR A 493 -32.60 -33.05 5.34
C THR A 493 -33.79 -32.70 6.22
N GLY A 494 -34.05 -31.41 6.45
CA GLY A 494 -35.10 -30.88 7.30
C GLY A 494 -36.11 -30.02 6.55
N THR A 495 -36.57 -28.93 7.16
CA THR A 495 -37.60 -28.06 6.59
C THR A 495 -37.02 -26.84 5.86
N GLY A 496 -37.75 -26.34 4.85
CA GLY A 496 -37.35 -25.14 4.12
C GLY A 496 -36.18 -25.39 3.16
N ILE A 497 -36.33 -26.39 2.28
CA ILE A 497 -35.32 -26.73 1.26
C ILE A 497 -35.84 -26.24 -0.09
N GLY A 498 -35.06 -25.39 -0.76
CA GLY A 498 -35.48 -24.80 -2.03
C GLY A 498 -34.35 -24.70 -3.04
N GLY A 499 -34.68 -24.90 -4.32
CA GLY A 499 -33.70 -24.82 -5.40
C GLY A 499 -33.04 -23.44 -5.53
N LEU A 500 -33.74 -22.37 -5.13
CA LEU A 500 -33.23 -21.01 -5.08
C LEU A 500 -33.24 -20.42 -3.67
N VAL A 501 -34.38 -20.50 -2.97
CA VAL A 501 -34.58 -19.93 -1.63
C VAL A 501 -35.22 -20.99 -0.73
N GLY A 502 -34.59 -21.25 0.42
CA GLY A 502 -35.05 -22.26 1.37
C GLY A 502 -36.37 -21.90 2.05
N SER A 503 -36.42 -20.72 2.67
CA SER A 503 -37.66 -20.19 3.28
C SER A 503 -37.75 -18.66 3.18
N ILE A 504 -38.96 -18.16 3.36
CA ILE A 504 -39.27 -16.73 3.32
C ILE A 504 -40.09 -16.32 4.55
N SER A 505 -39.95 -15.06 4.96
CA SER A 505 -40.90 -14.41 5.86
C SER A 505 -41.16 -12.99 5.36
N GLY A 506 -42.43 -12.56 5.27
CA GLY A 506 -42.83 -11.26 4.69
C GLY A 506 -43.34 -11.33 3.25
N SER A 507 -43.69 -10.17 2.67
CA SER A 507 -44.57 -10.07 1.49
C SER A 507 -43.91 -9.57 0.18
N GLY A 508 -42.58 -9.63 0.06
CA GLY A 508 -41.89 -9.18 -1.18
C GLY A 508 -42.23 -10.06 -2.40
N GLY A 509 -41.94 -9.59 -3.64
CA GLY A 509 -42.08 -10.36 -4.90
C GLY A 509 -40.77 -10.76 -5.61
N ASP A 510 -40.81 -11.72 -6.54
CA ASP A 510 -39.66 -12.16 -7.35
C ASP A 510 -39.67 -11.54 -8.74
N THR A 511 -38.52 -11.09 -9.23
CA THR A 511 -38.39 -10.58 -10.60
C THR A 511 -37.30 -11.36 -11.36
N ASN A 512 -37.74 -12.40 -12.06
CA ASN A 512 -36.96 -13.19 -13.03
C ASN A 512 -35.69 -13.83 -12.43
N SER A 513 -35.88 -14.62 -11.37
CA SER A 513 -34.83 -15.44 -10.76
C SER A 513 -35.12 -16.93 -10.98
N PHE A 514 -34.08 -17.72 -11.18
CA PHE A 514 -34.23 -19.09 -11.68
C PHE A 514 -33.35 -20.08 -10.94
N TRP A 515 -33.75 -21.34 -10.88
CA TRP A 515 -32.82 -22.41 -10.57
C TRP A 515 -32.96 -23.54 -11.58
N ASP A 516 -31.86 -24.24 -11.77
CA ASP A 516 -31.83 -25.41 -12.63
C ASP A 516 -32.33 -26.64 -11.84
N VAL A 517 -33.49 -27.17 -12.22
CA VAL A 517 -34.15 -28.28 -11.50
C VAL A 517 -33.37 -29.59 -11.61
N GLU A 518 -32.56 -29.76 -12.66
CA GLU A 518 -31.82 -30.99 -12.95
C GLU A 518 -30.50 -31.00 -12.18
N THR A 519 -29.74 -29.90 -12.21
CA THR A 519 -28.45 -29.81 -11.51
C THR A 519 -28.58 -29.55 -10.01
N SER A 520 -29.58 -28.77 -9.60
CA SER A 520 -29.83 -28.55 -8.17
C SER A 520 -30.36 -29.81 -7.46
N GLY A 521 -31.05 -30.70 -8.20
CA GLY A 521 -31.76 -31.84 -7.66
C GLY A 521 -33.06 -31.48 -6.92
N ILE A 522 -33.53 -30.24 -7.02
CA ILE A 522 -34.68 -29.74 -6.26
C ILE A 522 -35.80 -29.25 -7.21
N ALA A 523 -37.01 -29.81 -7.04
CA ALA A 523 -38.17 -29.49 -7.86
C ALA A 523 -38.91 -28.20 -7.45
N ILE A 524 -38.81 -27.78 -6.18
CA ILE A 524 -39.57 -26.65 -5.63
C ILE A 524 -38.66 -25.64 -4.92
N SER A 525 -39.13 -24.42 -4.77
CA SER A 525 -38.42 -23.38 -4.04
C SER A 525 -39.44 -22.42 -3.45
N ALA A 526 -39.11 -21.79 -2.30
CA ALA A 526 -39.98 -20.77 -1.72
C ALA A 526 -40.14 -19.54 -2.63
N ARG A 527 -39.23 -19.41 -3.62
CA ARG A 527 -39.19 -18.32 -4.61
C ARG A 527 -38.37 -18.71 -5.83
N GLY A 528 -38.47 -17.98 -6.93
CA GLY A 528 -37.84 -18.35 -8.19
C GLY A 528 -38.82 -19.07 -9.12
N THR A 529 -38.36 -19.30 -10.35
CA THR A 529 -38.96 -20.26 -11.27
C THR A 529 -37.95 -21.36 -11.60
N GLY A 530 -38.34 -22.62 -11.44
CA GLY A 530 -37.54 -23.77 -11.84
C GLY A 530 -37.48 -23.89 -13.36
N LYS A 531 -36.30 -24.17 -13.90
CA LYS A 531 -36.03 -24.33 -15.33
C LYS A 531 -35.15 -25.55 -15.56
N THR A 532 -35.32 -26.20 -16.70
CA THR A 532 -34.41 -27.28 -17.12
C THR A 532 -33.03 -26.73 -17.43
N THR A 533 -32.00 -27.58 -17.46
CA THR A 533 -30.64 -27.21 -17.88
C THR A 533 -30.64 -26.60 -19.28
N ALA A 534 -31.44 -27.14 -20.21
CA ALA A 534 -31.56 -26.62 -21.56
C ALA A 534 -32.15 -25.19 -21.59
N GLU A 535 -33.23 -24.95 -20.84
CA GLU A 535 -33.80 -23.60 -20.71
C GLU A 535 -32.82 -22.63 -20.04
N MET A 536 -32.11 -23.06 -19.00
CA MET A 536 -31.11 -22.24 -18.29
C MET A 536 -29.89 -21.89 -19.15
N LYS A 537 -29.63 -22.62 -20.24
CA LYS A 537 -28.57 -22.27 -21.21
C LYS A 537 -29.09 -21.46 -22.39
N THR A 538 -30.35 -21.06 -22.37
CA THR A 538 -31.01 -20.33 -23.46
C THR A 538 -31.25 -18.88 -23.05
N GLN A 539 -30.68 -17.91 -23.79
CA GLN A 539 -30.74 -16.48 -23.46
C GLN A 539 -32.18 -15.95 -23.30
N SER A 540 -33.13 -16.42 -24.12
CA SER A 540 -34.54 -15.96 -24.07
C SER A 540 -35.26 -16.32 -22.76
N THR A 541 -34.76 -17.29 -21.99
CA THR A 541 -35.25 -17.60 -20.63
C THR A 541 -35.09 -16.41 -19.69
N TYR A 542 -34.05 -15.60 -19.89
CA TYR A 542 -33.64 -14.51 -19.02
C TYR A 542 -34.29 -13.18 -19.44
N THR A 543 -35.60 -13.20 -19.65
CA THR A 543 -36.36 -11.98 -20.00
C THR A 543 -36.17 -10.92 -18.91
N GLY A 544 -35.89 -9.67 -19.30
CA GLY A 544 -35.65 -8.56 -18.36
C GLY A 544 -34.25 -8.51 -17.73
N TRP A 545 -33.32 -9.39 -18.13
CA TRP A 545 -31.89 -9.27 -17.79
C TRP A 545 -31.17 -8.38 -18.81
N ASP A 546 -30.11 -7.67 -18.39
CA ASP A 546 -29.36 -6.78 -19.28
C ASP A 546 -28.18 -7.51 -19.95
N PHE A 547 -28.39 -7.87 -21.23
CA PHE A 547 -27.35 -8.35 -22.17
C PHE A 547 -26.92 -7.29 -23.18
N THR A 548 -27.48 -6.07 -23.12
CA THR A 548 -27.31 -5.00 -24.11
C THR A 548 -26.21 -4.01 -23.73
N THR A 549 -26.16 -3.61 -22.47
CA THR A 549 -25.05 -2.89 -21.83
C THR A 549 -24.44 -3.82 -20.79
N PRO A 550 -23.85 -4.93 -21.24
CA PRO A 550 -24.10 -6.22 -20.61
C PRO A 550 -23.57 -6.26 -19.18
N VAL A 551 -24.49 -6.34 -18.23
CA VAL A 551 -24.23 -6.91 -16.90
C VAL A 551 -24.02 -8.41 -17.04
N TRP A 552 -24.82 -9.05 -17.89
CA TRP A 552 -24.76 -10.48 -18.16
C TRP A 552 -24.25 -10.76 -19.56
N LEU A 553 -23.50 -11.85 -19.66
CA LEU A 553 -23.09 -12.47 -20.92
C LEU A 553 -23.56 -13.92 -20.89
N ILE A 554 -23.77 -14.52 -22.06
CA ILE A 554 -24.06 -15.95 -22.20
C ILE A 554 -23.28 -16.48 -23.39
N ASN A 555 -22.61 -17.61 -23.20
CA ASN A 555 -21.77 -18.20 -24.23
C ASN A 555 -21.65 -19.71 -23.99
N PRO A 556 -21.84 -20.58 -25.00
CA PRO A 556 -21.78 -22.04 -24.84
C PRO A 556 -20.48 -22.59 -24.21
N ILE A 557 -19.37 -21.85 -24.27
CA ILE A 557 -18.06 -22.26 -23.79
C ILE A 557 -17.81 -21.77 -22.35
N PHE A 558 -18.30 -20.59 -22.00
CA PHE A 558 -18.02 -19.97 -20.70
C PHE A 558 -19.10 -20.31 -19.68
N ASN A 559 -18.67 -20.55 -18.44
CA ASN A 559 -19.59 -20.87 -17.34
C ASN A 559 -20.57 -22.00 -17.71
N ASP A 560 -20.08 -22.99 -18.45
CA ASP A 560 -20.81 -24.16 -18.97
C ASP A 560 -22.06 -23.84 -19.80
N GLY A 561 -22.11 -22.68 -20.44
CA GLY A 561 -23.26 -22.23 -21.22
C GLY A 561 -24.32 -21.48 -20.43
N TYR A 562 -24.20 -21.37 -19.11
CA TYR A 562 -25.09 -20.55 -18.29
C TYR A 562 -24.69 -19.07 -18.36
N PRO A 563 -25.62 -18.12 -18.15
CA PRO A 563 -25.26 -16.72 -18.07
C PRO A 563 -24.21 -16.45 -16.99
N TYR A 564 -23.25 -15.59 -17.29
CA TYR A 564 -22.22 -15.17 -16.33
C TYR A 564 -22.14 -13.65 -16.29
N LEU A 565 -21.73 -13.14 -15.15
CA LEU A 565 -21.59 -11.70 -14.93
C LEU A 565 -20.37 -11.17 -15.67
N ASN A 566 -20.55 -10.03 -16.33
CA ASN A 566 -19.51 -9.28 -17.03
C ASN A 566 -18.73 -8.40 -16.04
N ILE A 567 -17.99 -9.04 -15.16
CA ILE A 567 -17.21 -8.36 -14.11
C ILE A 567 -15.82 -7.98 -14.65
N PRO A 568 -15.33 -6.74 -14.46
CA PRO A 568 -13.95 -6.38 -14.75
C PRO A 568 -12.98 -7.30 -13.99
N LYS A 569 -12.06 -7.99 -14.70
CA LYS A 569 -11.04 -8.79 -14.02
C LYS A 569 -9.86 -7.88 -13.65
N PHE A 570 -9.65 -7.66 -12.35
CA PHE A 570 -8.41 -7.13 -11.83
C PHE A 570 -7.43 -8.30 -11.65
N ILE A 571 -6.40 -8.36 -12.49
CA ILE A 571 -5.29 -9.31 -12.30
C ILE A 571 -4.17 -8.54 -11.59
N ARG A 572 -3.92 -8.87 -10.32
CA ARG A 572 -2.70 -8.47 -9.62
C ARG A 572 -1.74 -9.64 -9.62
N VAL A 573 -0.54 -9.43 -10.15
CA VAL A 573 0.57 -10.38 -9.99
C VAL A 573 1.45 -9.82 -8.89
N LEU A 574 1.39 -10.43 -7.71
CA LEU A 574 2.20 -10.07 -6.56
C LEU A 574 3.26 -11.17 -6.39
N SER A 575 4.53 -10.84 -6.61
CA SER A 575 5.63 -11.74 -6.24
C SER A 575 6.56 -11.04 -5.25
N PRO A 576 6.60 -11.49 -3.99
CA PRO A 576 7.54 -10.99 -2.99
C PRO A 576 9.01 -11.25 -3.35
N ASN A 577 9.29 -12.24 -4.21
CA ASN A 577 10.65 -12.73 -4.53
C ASN A 577 11.00 -12.59 -6.03
N GLY A 578 10.28 -11.76 -6.78
CA GLY A 578 10.36 -11.73 -8.24
C GLY A 578 9.60 -12.89 -8.91
N ILE A 579 9.13 -12.69 -10.14
CA ILE A 579 8.39 -13.72 -10.89
C ILE A 579 9.45 -14.64 -11.53
N THR A 580 9.68 -15.82 -10.96
CA THR A 580 10.78 -16.73 -11.38
C THR A 580 10.36 -17.81 -12.37
N SER A 581 9.06 -18.00 -12.64
CA SER A 581 8.59 -18.96 -13.64
C SER A 581 7.20 -18.68 -14.19
N THR A 582 6.98 -19.13 -15.42
CA THR A 582 5.77 -19.07 -16.24
C THR A 582 4.60 -19.91 -15.70
N GLU A 583 4.22 -19.75 -14.44
CA GLU A 583 2.91 -20.25 -13.99
C GLU A 583 1.83 -19.38 -14.61
N GLY A 584 1.37 -19.81 -15.78
CA GLY A 584 0.25 -19.22 -16.46
C GLY A 584 -0.91 -19.11 -15.50
N LEU A 585 -1.34 -17.87 -15.23
CA LEU A 585 -2.63 -17.58 -14.63
C LEU A 585 -3.70 -18.38 -15.37
N GLY A 586 -4.16 -19.49 -14.78
CA GLY A 586 -5.15 -20.41 -15.36
C GLY A 586 -6.55 -19.82 -15.46
N ILE A 587 -6.67 -18.50 -15.62
CA ILE A 587 -7.90 -17.74 -15.74
C ILE A 587 -8.12 -17.30 -17.19
N PRO A 588 -9.29 -17.59 -17.80
CA PRO A 588 -9.57 -17.19 -19.18
C PRO A 588 -9.51 -15.66 -19.35
N LEU A 589 -8.58 -15.21 -20.20
CA LEU A 589 -8.15 -13.82 -20.44
C LEU A 589 -9.10 -13.09 -21.40
N ILE A 590 -10.07 -12.31 -20.90
CA ILE A 590 -11.07 -11.64 -21.79
C ILE A 590 -11.27 -10.14 -21.52
N ARG A 591 -10.99 -9.64 -20.30
CA ARG A 591 -10.91 -8.19 -20.02
C ARG A 591 -10.00 -7.97 -18.83
N ILE A 592 -8.78 -7.49 -19.07
CA ILE A 592 -7.92 -6.96 -18.00
C ILE A 592 -8.01 -5.44 -18.08
N THR A 593 -8.59 -4.81 -17.06
CA THR A 593 -8.71 -3.33 -17.02
C THR A 593 -7.44 -2.70 -16.45
N VAL A 594 -6.81 -3.34 -15.46
CA VAL A 594 -5.56 -2.89 -14.83
C VAL A 594 -4.71 -4.10 -14.46
N ILE A 595 -3.43 -4.11 -14.86
CA ILE A 595 -2.40 -5.00 -14.33
C ILE A 595 -1.52 -4.19 -13.38
N HIS A 596 -1.49 -4.60 -12.11
CA HIS A 596 -0.50 -4.12 -11.14
C HIS A 596 0.56 -5.20 -10.94
N ILE A 597 1.81 -4.87 -11.24
CA ILE A 597 2.97 -5.66 -10.83
C ILE A 597 3.75 -4.85 -9.80
N MET A 598 3.91 -5.43 -8.62
CA MET A 598 4.86 -4.94 -7.62
C MET A 598 5.76 -6.11 -7.22
N ALA A 599 7.06 -5.97 -7.45
CA ALA A 599 8.07 -6.94 -7.05
C ALA A 599 9.10 -6.23 -6.18
N ASN A 600 9.62 -6.90 -5.15
CA ASN A 600 10.83 -6.52 -4.45
C ASN A 600 11.91 -7.54 -4.87
N GLY A 601 13.02 -7.08 -5.46
CA GLY A 601 14.11 -7.95 -5.93
C GLY A 601 14.18 -8.13 -7.46
N VAL A 602 15.36 -8.51 -7.96
CA VAL A 602 15.77 -8.55 -9.37
C VAL A 602 15.19 -9.76 -10.11
N PRO A 603 14.25 -9.63 -11.07
CA PRO A 603 13.99 -10.65 -12.07
C PRO A 603 14.88 -10.38 -13.29
N SER A 604 15.48 -11.43 -13.85
CA SER A 604 16.31 -11.32 -15.06
C SER A 604 15.49 -11.05 -16.33
N THR A 605 14.19 -11.38 -16.38
CA THR A 605 13.27 -11.04 -17.49
C THR A 605 11.82 -11.29 -17.08
N LEU A 606 10.88 -10.40 -17.42
CA LEU A 606 9.42 -10.64 -17.31
C LEU A 606 8.79 -10.71 -18.71
N LEU A 607 8.00 -11.74 -19.01
CA LEU A 607 7.33 -11.95 -20.32
C LEU A 607 5.80 -11.98 -20.16
N PHE A 608 5.09 -11.17 -20.93
CA PHE A 608 3.62 -11.15 -20.96
C PHE A 608 3.01 -11.88 -22.16
N GLY A 609 2.01 -12.72 -21.90
CA GLY A 609 1.10 -13.27 -22.92
C GLY A 609 -0.06 -12.31 -23.25
N ILE A 610 -0.45 -12.30 -24.52
CA ILE A 610 -1.28 -11.31 -25.23
C ILE A 610 -2.66 -11.02 -24.58
N PRO A 611 -2.95 -9.78 -24.13
CA PRO A 611 -4.33 -9.30 -24.01
C PRO A 611 -4.83 -8.70 -25.33
N LYS A 612 -6.04 -9.08 -25.76
CA LYS A 612 -6.68 -8.60 -27.02
C LYS A 612 -7.31 -7.20 -26.93
N LEU A 613 -7.28 -6.50 -25.79
CA LEU A 613 -7.98 -5.22 -25.53
C LEU A 613 -7.19 -4.29 -24.58
N SER A 614 -7.58 -2.99 -24.52
CA SER A 614 -6.97 -1.91 -23.71
C SER A 614 -6.78 -2.28 -22.24
N ALA A 615 -5.56 -2.06 -21.71
CA ALA A 615 -5.21 -2.30 -20.32
C ALA A 615 -4.30 -1.17 -19.80
N ILE A 616 -4.48 -0.76 -18.54
CA ILE A 616 -3.53 0.09 -17.82
C ILE A 616 -2.51 -0.83 -17.14
N LEU A 617 -1.21 -0.62 -17.38
CA LEU A 617 -0.13 -1.43 -16.81
C LEU A 617 0.73 -0.56 -15.89
N ARG A 618 0.61 -0.75 -14.57
CA ARG A 618 1.46 -0.04 -13.61
C ARG A 618 2.48 -1.00 -13.01
N ILE A 619 3.75 -0.61 -13.07
CA ILE A 619 4.90 -1.43 -12.65
C ILE A 619 5.71 -0.64 -11.61
N GLN A 620 5.87 -1.19 -10.41
CA GLN A 620 6.65 -0.53 -9.35
C GLN A 620 7.63 -1.52 -8.70
N GLY A 621 8.86 -1.06 -8.40
CA GLY A 621 9.85 -1.81 -7.61
C GLY A 621 10.74 -2.79 -8.38
N ILE A 622 10.77 -2.73 -9.72
CA ILE A 622 11.61 -3.64 -10.52
C ILE A 622 12.98 -3.01 -10.79
N ASP A 623 14.04 -3.61 -10.23
CA ASP A 623 15.42 -3.42 -10.70
C ASP A 623 15.72 -4.51 -11.76
N GLY A 624 15.56 -4.21 -13.06
CA GLY A 624 15.73 -5.20 -14.14
C GLY A 624 15.17 -4.82 -15.52
N THR A 625 15.32 -5.72 -16.50
CA THR A 625 14.79 -5.55 -17.87
C THR A 625 13.35 -6.05 -17.97
N ILE A 626 12.44 -5.22 -18.51
CA ILE A 626 11.03 -5.58 -18.75
C ILE A 626 10.82 -5.84 -20.25
N GLN A 627 10.43 -7.06 -20.62
CA GLN A 627 10.03 -7.37 -22.00
C GLN A 627 8.51 -7.38 -22.11
N LEU A 628 7.98 -6.41 -22.85
CA LEU A 628 6.56 -6.28 -23.13
C LEU A 628 6.26 -6.97 -24.46
N GLY A 629 5.34 -7.94 -24.46
CA GLY A 629 4.84 -8.55 -25.71
C GLY A 629 3.91 -7.61 -26.48
N ILE A 630 3.46 -8.02 -27.68
CA ILE A 630 2.66 -7.18 -28.59
C ILE A 630 1.31 -6.77 -27.96
N PHE A 631 1.07 -5.46 -27.81
CA PHE A 631 -0.22 -4.86 -27.37
C PHE A 631 -0.97 -4.21 -28.53
N LYS A 632 -2.31 -4.14 -28.48
CA LYS A 632 -3.16 -3.57 -29.55
C LYS A 632 -3.75 -2.18 -29.27
N THR A 633 -3.47 -1.54 -28.14
CA THR A 633 -4.22 -0.37 -27.64
C THR A 633 -3.42 0.47 -26.63
N LEU A 634 -3.93 1.68 -26.31
CA LEU A 634 -3.38 2.69 -25.38
C LEU A 634 -2.81 2.06 -24.11
N MET A 635 -1.57 2.43 -23.78
CA MET A 635 -0.83 1.98 -22.60
C MET A 635 -0.39 3.21 -21.81
N GLU A 636 -0.66 3.21 -20.50
CA GLU A 636 -0.06 4.11 -19.51
C GLU A 636 0.92 3.27 -18.69
N VAL A 637 2.20 3.63 -18.71
CA VAL A 637 3.25 2.96 -17.92
C VAL A 637 3.84 3.94 -16.91
N ALA A 638 3.72 3.61 -15.63
CA ALA A 638 4.47 4.23 -14.53
C ALA A 638 5.59 3.28 -14.10
N LEU A 639 6.82 3.78 -13.94
CA LEU A 639 8.04 2.99 -13.72
C LEU A 639 8.83 3.50 -12.51
N LYS A 640 9.44 2.59 -11.73
CA LYS A 640 10.38 2.89 -10.62
C LYS A 640 11.45 1.79 -10.52
N GLY A 641 12.74 2.11 -10.78
CA GLY A 641 13.90 1.19 -10.68
C GLY A 641 15.14 1.61 -11.51
N LYS A 642 16.30 0.98 -11.28
CA LYS A 642 17.55 1.22 -12.03
C LYS A 642 17.60 0.43 -13.35
N GLY A 643 17.88 1.10 -14.47
CA GLY A 643 18.24 0.45 -15.76
C GLY A 643 17.08 -0.21 -16.53
N ILE A 644 16.13 0.59 -17.02
CA ILE A 644 14.94 0.08 -17.73
C ILE A 644 15.19 0.02 -19.24
N LYS A 645 15.08 -1.18 -19.83
CA LYS A 645 15.04 -1.39 -21.29
C LYS A 645 13.66 -1.86 -21.73
N LEU A 646 13.05 -1.13 -22.67
CA LEU A 646 11.81 -1.52 -23.34
C LEU A 646 12.16 -2.08 -24.73
N LEU A 647 12.14 -3.41 -24.88
CA LEU A 647 12.40 -4.09 -26.16
C LEU A 647 11.08 -4.61 -26.73
N ASP A 648 10.80 -4.35 -28.01
CA ASP A 648 9.72 -5.01 -28.75
C ASP A 648 10.23 -5.56 -30.10
N PHE A 649 9.63 -6.70 -30.51
CA PHE A 649 9.74 -7.36 -31.80
C PHE A 649 8.39 -7.26 -32.54
N GLY A 650 8.01 -6.08 -33.02
CA GLY A 650 6.79 -5.94 -33.80
C GLY A 650 6.50 -4.54 -34.34
N THR A 651 5.95 -4.47 -35.55
CA THR A 651 5.51 -3.23 -36.22
C THR A 651 4.15 -2.77 -35.67
N LEU A 652 4.14 -1.72 -34.84
CA LEU A 652 2.92 -1.10 -34.28
C LEU A 652 2.57 0.27 -34.91
N LYS A 653 1.27 0.61 -34.90
CA LYS A 653 0.64 1.84 -35.43
C LYS A 653 -0.23 2.56 -34.36
N THR A 654 0.10 2.49 -33.06
CA THR A 654 -0.76 3.03 -31.98
C THR A 654 -0.02 3.94 -30.99
N LEU A 655 -0.78 4.86 -30.36
CA LEU A 655 -0.37 5.84 -29.36
C LEU A 655 0.08 5.16 -28.04
N MET A 656 1.25 5.52 -27.51
CA MET A 656 1.77 5.06 -26.20
C MET A 656 2.06 6.28 -25.32
N GLU A 657 1.44 6.38 -24.13
CA GLU A 657 1.75 7.46 -23.17
C GLU A 657 2.64 6.88 -22.06
N VAL A 658 3.86 7.40 -21.91
CA VAL A 658 4.81 6.93 -20.88
C VAL A 658 4.94 8.02 -19.82
N ARG A 659 4.36 7.82 -18.63
CA ARG A 659 4.43 8.81 -17.55
C ARG A 659 5.38 8.34 -16.47
N VAL A 660 6.54 8.98 -16.35
CA VAL A 660 7.43 8.81 -15.20
C VAL A 660 6.86 9.63 -14.05
N VAL A 661 6.64 9.01 -12.89
CA VAL A 661 6.07 9.65 -11.70
C VAL A 661 7.07 9.53 -10.56
N ASP A 662 7.24 10.64 -9.84
CA ASP A 662 8.29 11.00 -8.89
C ASP A 662 8.77 9.92 -7.88
N GLY A 663 10.04 10.00 -7.50
CA GLY A 663 10.63 9.22 -6.37
C GLY A 663 11.72 8.19 -6.69
N GLY A 664 12.40 8.27 -7.85
CA GLY A 664 13.59 7.48 -8.14
C GLY A 664 14.16 7.77 -9.53
N ILE A 665 15.39 8.28 -9.59
CA ILE A 665 16.10 8.74 -10.81
C ILE A 665 16.46 7.52 -11.70
N PRO A 666 15.91 7.37 -12.92
CA PRO A 666 16.40 6.38 -13.87
C PRO A 666 17.72 6.87 -14.50
N SER A 667 18.76 6.02 -14.51
CA SER A 667 20.07 6.34 -15.09
C SER A 667 20.07 6.40 -16.64
N SER A 668 19.10 5.78 -17.30
CA SER A 668 18.94 5.77 -18.77
C SER A 668 17.58 5.22 -19.18
N ILE A 669 16.99 5.75 -20.26
CA ILE A 669 15.81 5.19 -20.95
C ILE A 669 16.16 4.92 -22.42
N GLU A 670 15.94 3.70 -22.89
CA GLU A 670 16.16 3.28 -24.29
C GLU A 670 14.80 2.96 -24.94
N LEU A 671 14.39 3.75 -25.94
CA LEU A 671 13.09 3.64 -26.63
C LEU A 671 13.27 3.18 -28.08
N GLY A 672 12.78 1.98 -28.41
CA GLY A 672 13.07 1.30 -29.68
C GLY A 672 12.00 1.30 -30.78
N ILE A 673 10.93 2.12 -30.74
CA ILE A 673 9.84 1.99 -31.74
C ILE A 673 9.87 3.05 -32.87
N PRO A 674 9.61 2.65 -34.15
CA PRO A 674 9.65 3.59 -35.28
C PRO A 674 8.40 4.47 -35.49
N MET A 675 7.28 4.23 -34.78
CA MET A 675 5.98 4.88 -35.08
C MET A 675 5.05 5.02 -33.86
N ALA A 676 5.52 5.61 -32.76
CA ALA A 676 4.65 6.02 -31.65
C ALA A 676 4.83 7.50 -31.35
N MET A 677 3.75 8.16 -30.90
CA MET A 677 3.90 9.41 -30.15
C MET A 677 4.30 9.04 -28.73
N TYR A 678 5.26 9.77 -28.18
CA TYR A 678 5.71 9.64 -26.81
C TYR A 678 5.51 10.99 -26.11
N GLN A 679 4.96 10.99 -24.91
CA GLN A 679 5.00 12.13 -24.00
C GLN A 679 5.91 11.73 -22.83
N ILE A 680 6.96 12.50 -22.54
CA ILE A 680 7.91 12.25 -21.44
C ILE A 680 7.95 13.51 -20.58
N SER A 681 7.71 13.39 -19.27
CA SER A 681 7.86 14.47 -18.29
C SER A 681 9.16 14.25 -17.52
N PRO A 682 10.24 15.02 -17.76
CA PRO A 682 11.54 14.77 -17.14
C PRO A 682 11.67 15.56 -15.83
N GLU A 683 11.05 15.07 -14.76
CA GLU A 683 11.53 15.43 -13.42
C GLU A 683 12.56 14.36 -13.00
N GLY A 684 13.85 14.73 -12.94
CA GLY A 684 14.92 13.90 -12.38
C GLY A 684 15.57 12.85 -13.29
N ILE A 685 16.11 13.23 -14.46
CA ILE A 685 16.98 12.35 -15.29
C ILE A 685 18.43 12.87 -15.22
N ASP A 686 19.37 12.08 -14.69
CA ASP A 686 20.76 12.53 -14.47
C ASP A 686 21.71 12.34 -15.69
N ASN A 687 21.58 11.26 -16.50
CA ASN A 687 22.71 10.83 -17.34
C ASN A 687 22.51 10.80 -18.88
N SER A 688 21.44 10.21 -19.44
CA SER A 688 21.20 10.23 -20.91
C SER A 688 19.81 9.71 -21.33
N ILE A 689 19.29 10.22 -22.46
CA ILE A 689 18.15 9.65 -23.20
C ILE A 689 18.65 9.25 -24.59
N THR A 690 18.46 7.99 -24.98
CA THR A 690 18.77 7.51 -26.35
C THR A 690 17.46 7.15 -27.05
N MET A 691 17.12 7.91 -28.10
CA MET A 691 15.92 7.69 -28.90
C MET A 691 16.28 7.01 -30.22
N GLY A 692 15.55 5.94 -30.57
CA GLY A 692 15.66 5.29 -31.89
C GLY A 692 15.16 6.17 -33.06
N THR A 693 15.07 5.58 -34.24
CA THR A 693 14.62 6.21 -35.50
C THR A 693 13.14 6.63 -35.40
N ILE A 694 12.81 7.93 -35.41
CA ILE A 694 11.42 8.42 -35.24
C ILE A 694 11.06 9.45 -36.34
N THR A 695 9.80 9.44 -36.81
CA THR A 695 9.16 10.59 -37.49
C THR A 695 8.19 11.27 -36.52
N LEU A 696 8.38 12.55 -36.19
CA LEU A 696 7.55 13.30 -35.23
C LEU A 696 6.69 14.38 -35.90
N ILE A 697 5.43 14.52 -35.45
CA ILE A 697 4.59 15.73 -35.55
C ILE A 697 4.16 16.05 -34.12
N TRP A 698 4.37 17.28 -33.64
CA TRP A 698 4.03 17.71 -32.27
C TRP A 698 3.22 19.00 -32.26
N ASP A 699 2.30 19.07 -31.31
CA ASP A 699 1.78 20.29 -30.68
C ASP A 699 1.99 20.10 -29.15
N GLU A 700 2.73 21.02 -28.51
CA GLU A 700 2.86 21.29 -27.06
C GLU A 700 3.99 20.68 -26.15
N PHE A 701 4.94 21.57 -25.77
CA PHE A 701 5.79 21.79 -24.55
C PHE A 701 6.74 20.72 -23.92
N ILE A 702 8.05 21.06 -23.85
CA ILE A 702 9.08 20.44 -22.96
C ILE A 702 9.63 21.51 -22.00
N ARG A 703 9.77 21.19 -20.69
CA ARG A 703 10.43 22.03 -19.67
C ARG A 703 11.57 21.25 -18.99
N PRO A 704 12.84 21.47 -19.35
CA PRO A 704 13.97 20.94 -18.61
C PRO A 704 14.57 22.03 -17.70
N ASN A 705 14.63 21.77 -16.40
CA ASN A 705 15.46 22.54 -15.47
C ASN A 705 16.75 21.76 -15.24
N GLY A 706 17.90 22.30 -15.69
CA GLY A 706 19.24 21.86 -15.26
C GLY A 706 19.83 20.62 -15.94
N LEU A 707 19.96 20.62 -17.26
CA LEU A 707 20.73 19.59 -17.97
C LEU A 707 22.19 20.04 -18.16
N ASP A 708 23.13 19.29 -17.58
CA ASP A 708 24.58 19.32 -17.89
C ASP A 708 25.02 18.12 -18.78
N SER A 709 24.10 17.50 -19.55
CA SER A 709 24.39 16.25 -20.30
C SER A 709 23.71 16.15 -21.70
N PHE A 710 24.27 15.24 -22.53
CA PHE A 710 24.02 15.09 -23.97
C PHE A 710 22.70 14.36 -24.32
N ILE A 711 21.98 14.86 -25.33
CA ILE A 711 20.86 14.15 -26.00
C ILE A 711 21.32 13.70 -27.39
N SER A 712 21.09 12.42 -27.74
CA SER A 712 21.48 11.85 -29.04
C SER A 712 20.26 11.31 -29.81
N PHE A 713 20.17 11.64 -31.10
CA PHE A 713 19.06 11.25 -31.99
C PHE A 713 19.54 10.32 -33.13
N GLY A 714 18.73 9.30 -33.44
CA GLY A 714 18.86 8.43 -34.63
C GLY A 714 18.49 9.10 -35.96
N GLU A 715 18.51 8.35 -37.08
CA GLU A 715 18.30 8.92 -38.42
C GLU A 715 16.87 9.46 -38.68
N LEU A 716 16.77 10.50 -39.53
CA LEU A 716 15.57 11.21 -40.07
C LEU A 716 14.96 12.41 -39.30
N VAL A 717 14.15 13.18 -40.05
CA VAL A 717 13.74 14.59 -39.82
C VAL A 717 13.13 14.83 -38.44
N THR A 718 13.75 15.71 -37.64
CA THR A 718 13.30 16.06 -36.30
C THR A 718 12.95 17.55 -36.21
N TYR A 719 11.76 17.87 -35.66
CA TYR A 719 11.30 19.24 -35.39
C TYR A 719 11.27 19.49 -33.87
N ILE A 720 11.96 20.51 -33.37
CA ILE A 720 12.15 20.76 -31.92
C ILE A 720 11.85 22.23 -31.60
N ARG A 721 11.11 22.48 -30.50
CA ARG A 721 10.82 23.81 -29.95
C ARG A 721 11.30 23.88 -28.49
N TYR A 722 12.23 24.79 -28.18
CA TYR A 722 12.84 24.95 -26.84
C TYR A 722 12.34 26.21 -26.15
N TRP A 723 11.84 26.09 -24.90
CA TRP A 723 11.07 27.17 -24.26
C TRP A 723 11.89 28.24 -23.56
N LYS A 724 13.12 27.95 -23.09
CA LYS A 724 13.84 28.91 -22.22
C LYS A 724 14.11 30.25 -22.91
N GLU A 725 14.08 30.32 -24.25
CA GLU A 725 14.32 31.54 -25.04
C GLU A 725 13.54 31.63 -26.38
N ASN A 726 12.40 30.96 -26.56
CA ASN A 726 11.61 30.95 -27.82
C ASN A 726 12.37 30.49 -29.08
N ILE A 727 13.28 29.52 -28.94
CA ILE A 727 14.10 29.04 -30.06
C ILE A 727 13.37 27.89 -30.78
N GLU A 728 13.21 28.03 -32.10
CA GLU A 728 12.66 27.00 -33.00
C GLU A 728 13.71 26.57 -34.04
N PHE A 729 13.96 25.27 -34.16
CA PHE A 729 14.86 24.72 -35.18
C PHE A 729 14.37 23.39 -35.76
N THR A 730 14.85 23.08 -36.96
CA THR A 730 14.61 21.82 -37.69
C THR A 730 15.95 21.19 -38.03
N LEU A 731 16.09 19.89 -37.72
CA LEU A 731 17.28 19.09 -38.02
C LEU A 731 16.94 17.96 -39.00
N LYS A 732 17.77 17.80 -40.03
CA LYS A 732 17.64 16.76 -41.06
C LYS A 732 18.98 16.07 -41.29
N GLY A 733 19.25 14.95 -40.63
CA GLY A 733 20.51 14.21 -40.81
C GLY A 733 20.76 13.16 -39.72
N SER A 734 21.74 12.27 -39.91
CA SER A 734 22.02 11.16 -39.00
C SER A 734 23.04 11.56 -37.92
N LYS A 735 22.68 11.38 -36.64
CA LYS A 735 23.46 11.72 -35.43
C LYS A 735 23.78 13.20 -35.24
N THR A 736 22.93 13.87 -34.45
CA THR A 736 23.21 15.21 -33.93
C THR A 736 23.14 15.16 -32.41
N ASN A 737 24.17 15.67 -31.74
CA ASN A 737 24.20 15.85 -30.30
C ASN A 737 24.10 17.35 -29.98
N PHE A 738 23.43 17.71 -28.88
CA PHE A 738 23.43 19.09 -28.39
C PHE A 738 23.59 19.15 -26.87
N ASP A 739 24.16 20.26 -26.39
CA ASP A 739 24.27 20.63 -24.98
C ASP A 739 23.94 22.13 -24.76
N GLN A 740 23.82 22.54 -23.49
CA GLN A 740 23.78 23.95 -23.09
C GLN A 740 24.92 24.21 -22.11
N VAL A 741 25.81 25.15 -22.43
CA VAL A 741 26.93 25.55 -21.57
C VAL A 741 26.91 27.06 -21.38
N GLY A 742 26.72 27.53 -20.15
CA GLY A 742 26.82 28.95 -19.81
C GLY A 742 25.77 29.86 -20.48
N GLY A 743 24.62 29.32 -20.88
CA GLY A 743 23.55 30.05 -21.57
C GLY A 743 23.53 29.85 -23.09
N ASP A 744 24.66 29.46 -23.69
CA ASP A 744 24.77 29.18 -25.13
C ASP A 744 24.40 27.72 -25.44
N ILE A 745 23.73 27.49 -26.58
CA ILE A 745 23.40 26.14 -27.09
C ILE A 745 24.48 25.72 -28.10
N ARG A 746 25.09 24.54 -27.90
CA ARG A 746 26.09 23.98 -28.82
C ARG A 746 25.56 22.75 -29.51
N PHE A 747 25.88 22.62 -30.79
CA PHE A 747 25.56 21.44 -31.59
C PHE A 747 26.85 20.77 -32.09
N LEU A 748 26.92 19.45 -31.95
CA LEU A 748 27.93 18.60 -32.57
C LEU A 748 27.27 17.79 -33.70
N ILE A 749 27.71 18.04 -34.93
CA ILE A 749 27.20 17.37 -36.14
C ILE A 749 28.23 16.34 -36.59
N GLU A 750 27.93 15.05 -36.39
CA GLU A 750 28.91 13.98 -36.61
C GLU A 750 28.98 13.48 -38.06
N THR A 751 28.02 13.84 -38.94
CA THR A 751 27.92 13.30 -40.31
C THR A 751 27.84 14.36 -41.43
N PRO A 752 28.27 14.05 -42.67
CA PRO A 752 28.52 15.05 -43.73
C PRO A 752 27.28 15.56 -44.49
N SER A 753 26.07 15.19 -44.09
CA SER A 753 24.84 15.41 -44.87
C SER A 753 23.67 15.99 -44.08
N THR A 754 23.95 16.68 -42.97
CA THR A 754 22.91 17.27 -42.11
C THR A 754 22.48 18.65 -42.63
N GLU A 755 21.17 18.84 -42.87
CA GLU A 755 20.55 20.15 -43.07
C GLU A 755 20.02 20.68 -41.74
N PHE A 756 20.32 21.95 -41.45
CA PHE A 756 19.90 22.65 -40.24
C PHE A 756 19.22 23.97 -40.60
N GLU A 757 18.02 24.19 -40.07
CA GLU A 757 17.23 25.41 -40.29
C GLU A 757 16.75 26.00 -38.95
N LEU A 758 17.14 27.24 -38.67
CA LEU A 758 16.69 28.03 -37.53
C LEU A 758 15.52 28.92 -37.97
N LYS A 759 14.37 28.82 -37.27
CA LYS A 759 13.16 29.55 -37.66
C LYS A 759 12.99 30.89 -36.95
N LYS A 760 13.51 31.07 -35.72
CA LYS A 760 13.49 32.34 -34.96
C LYS A 760 14.63 32.43 -33.91
N PRO A 761 15.66 33.28 -34.08
CA PRO A 761 16.70 33.45 -33.07
C PRO A 761 16.50 34.72 -32.23
N THR A 762 16.57 34.60 -30.90
CA THR A 762 16.76 35.72 -29.95
C THR A 762 18.09 35.65 -29.19
N THR A 763 18.93 34.64 -29.47
CA THR A 763 20.16 34.31 -28.70
C THR A 763 21.37 34.03 -29.61
N ARG A 764 22.59 34.04 -29.07
CA ARG A 764 23.83 33.65 -29.75
C ARG A 764 23.93 32.11 -29.88
N PHE A 765 24.52 31.64 -30.97
CA PHE A 765 24.70 30.21 -31.27
C PHE A 765 26.15 29.90 -31.66
N GLU A 766 26.67 28.77 -31.19
CA GLU A 766 28.02 28.28 -31.52
C GLU A 766 27.93 26.90 -32.20
N LEU A 767 28.53 26.77 -33.38
CA LEU A 767 28.63 25.50 -34.11
C LEU A 767 30.05 24.94 -33.97
N ILE A 768 30.18 23.78 -33.33
CA ILE A 768 31.50 23.19 -33.05
C ILE A 768 31.79 22.08 -34.08
N GLN A 769 32.91 22.22 -34.81
CA GLN A 769 33.44 21.23 -35.77
C GLN A 769 32.50 20.81 -36.93
N PRO A 770 32.06 21.72 -37.82
CA PRO A 770 31.33 21.31 -39.01
C PRO A 770 32.19 20.46 -39.95
N ARG A 771 31.71 19.27 -40.35
CA ARG A 771 32.34 18.44 -41.39
C ARG A 771 32.00 18.98 -42.80
N ALA A 772 32.87 18.70 -43.78
CA ALA A 772 32.65 19.10 -45.17
C ALA A 772 31.33 18.53 -45.72
N GLY A 773 30.41 19.39 -46.17
CA GLY A 773 29.11 18.99 -46.74
C GLY A 773 27.88 19.48 -45.95
N THR A 774 28.05 19.96 -44.72
CA THR A 774 26.95 20.55 -43.92
C THR A 774 26.36 21.79 -44.61
N LYS A 775 25.03 21.81 -44.80
CA LYS A 775 24.30 22.95 -45.41
C LYS A 775 23.50 23.70 -44.35
N LEU A 776 23.84 24.97 -44.14
CA LEU A 776 23.12 25.90 -43.26
C LEU A 776 22.14 26.75 -44.06
N LYS A 777 20.88 26.79 -43.64
CA LYS A 777 19.89 27.78 -44.13
C LYS A 777 19.50 28.70 -42.98
N SER A 778 19.71 30.01 -43.15
CA SER A 778 19.50 31.02 -42.12
C SER A 778 19.25 32.40 -42.75
N GLN A 779 18.47 33.26 -42.08
CA GLN A 779 18.36 34.70 -42.36
C GLN A 779 19.17 35.57 -41.36
N THR A 780 20.14 34.99 -40.64
CA THR A 780 20.86 35.64 -39.53
C THR A 780 22.38 35.39 -39.60
N ILE A 781 23.17 36.36 -39.10
CA ILE A 781 24.64 36.39 -39.10
C ILE A 781 25.21 35.35 -38.10
N PHE A 782 26.19 34.54 -38.51
CA PHE A 782 26.95 33.63 -37.64
C PHE A 782 28.35 34.17 -37.37
N GLU A 783 28.88 33.96 -36.16
CA GLU A 783 30.31 34.11 -35.87
C GLU A 783 30.95 32.71 -35.88
N LEU A 784 31.78 32.42 -36.88
CA LEU A 784 32.56 31.18 -36.98
C LEU A 784 33.88 31.40 -36.24
N ARG A 785 34.07 30.74 -35.09
CA ARG A 785 35.40 30.64 -34.45
C ARG A 785 36.02 29.31 -34.81
N LYS A 786 37.28 29.37 -35.26
CA LYS A 786 38.06 28.20 -35.67
C LYS A 786 38.87 27.67 -34.50
#